data_AF-A0A3M7N0K2-F1
#
_entry.id   AF-A0A3M7N0K2-F1
#
_cell.length_a   1.000
_cell.length_b   1.000
_cell.length_c   1.000
_cell.angle_alpha   90.00
_cell.angle_beta   90.00
_cell.angle_gamma   90.00
#
_symmetry.space_group_name_H-M   'P 1'
#
loop_
_entity.id
_entity.type
_entity.pdbx_description
1 polymer ?
#
loop_
_entity_poly.entity_id
_entity_poly.type
_entity_poly.pdbx_seq_one_letter_code
_entity_poly.pdbx_strand_id
1 'polypeptide(L)'
;MEQNTLKRRGIGLKGIDTERTFGGYTVICPLTTSIVHLVDIQGNEVHRWNLPGRIGRHARILPNGNLAVNTKHTEFEHRKTSDGGPHPFPFFNKYGGGVMSELDVDGKVVRQHIDLLAHHDQYHYGDGTGRILYTALEALSVEDSRKVLGGVPGTEVDGITWADTINEVDGNGELLWQWKVSERLPREEFPLQPHYTREHYPLINSVLPMRDGKHILASMRSVSAVVIIERSTGDIVWRLNSSTLAQQHCATEMDNGNILIFDNGAFRKGISTMFSRAIEVDRATKKIVWEYKDRQPEAFFTPFMGSAQRTSSQNKLQTSFLKLPLTALIAVSELAWSVTVGPLDENGRPTSYTAYNFTQRIDHFQKSPRYAPNTNATFTQRYWFDNTYYKPGGPVFLYIGGEVNGESRFSNLKTGIIQILANATNGLGVILENRYYGESWPVENSSTDNLRFLTTEQTIADNAYFAQHAKFPNVTGGDDLTAPGTPWILYGGSLAGAQTAFSLVEYSGLLWGGIAASGVIHAVHGYPEWYNPIQKNGPQDCITRINKIIDKVDHLIQTKNTQAIQQLKDIFGLGSLSSLGDFAMTIAFPLGGPMNYPTNTWQELNWYPAYDSPDFFAFCNNVTDLNAPANITAVDLQLANYTHGEPWTGLGAYANYVKEVIVSTCPSEDLIDTTECFSTQNQTYYADITNSGDRSYLYSTCTEQGAYQLPQPYGTPSLLSRVIDLNYTQQWCSWAFPKGPLSPQAVPSPNGPDLTWYNKYGDFNLSAPRLALIDGGSDVWRDVCYHGHNASTRYGEHQLLITGGGHHWDSYGILNISAEPDFIRAAHQWELRQVLTWLDEWDHKHGYGWKRNEL
;
A
#
# COMPACT_ATOMS: atom_id res chain seq x y z
N MET A 1 12.97 6.68 -3.85
CA MET A 1 12.83 5.50 -4.72
C MET A 1 12.76 4.26 -3.82
N GLU A 2 11.67 3.49 -3.85
CA GLU A 2 11.48 2.31 -2.98
C GLU A 2 12.64 1.30 -3.13
N GLN A 3 13.33 0.98 -2.02
CA GLN A 3 14.52 0.14 -2.05
C GLN A 3 14.18 -1.35 -2.25
N ASN A 4 12.96 -1.76 -1.92
CA ASN A 4 12.50 -3.12 -2.16
C ASN A 4 12.14 -3.33 -3.64
N THR A 5 13.04 -3.98 -4.37
CA THR A 5 12.87 -4.29 -5.80
C THR A 5 11.63 -5.15 -6.09
N LEU A 6 11.10 -5.91 -5.12
CA LEU A 6 9.83 -6.65 -5.29
C LEU A 6 8.61 -5.76 -5.14
N LYS A 7 8.65 -4.69 -4.33
CA LYS A 7 7.56 -3.70 -4.29
C LYS A 7 7.49 -2.87 -5.57
N ARG A 8 8.64 -2.61 -6.19
CA ARG A 8 8.73 -1.91 -7.48
C ARG A 8 8.33 -2.78 -8.67
N ARG A 9 8.54 -4.09 -8.57
CA ARG A 9 8.09 -5.05 -9.59
C ARG A 9 6.66 -5.41 -9.24
N GLY A 10 5.67 -4.88 -9.97
CA GLY A 10 4.27 -5.26 -9.71
C GLY A 10 4.12 -6.77 -9.63
N ILE A 11 3.10 -7.25 -8.95
CA ILE A 11 2.89 -8.69 -8.75
C ILE A 11 1.46 -9.05 -9.17
N GLY A 12 1.32 -10.08 -10.00
CA GLY A 12 0.08 -10.44 -10.72
C GLY A 12 0.38 -11.51 -11.76
N LEU A 13 -0.64 -12.08 -12.41
CA LEU A 13 -0.47 -12.66 -13.74
C LEU A 13 0.13 -11.57 -14.67
N LYS A 14 1.38 -11.74 -15.12
CA LYS A 14 2.08 -10.74 -15.97
C LYS A 14 1.83 -10.93 -17.45
N GLY A 15 1.32 -12.08 -17.84
CA GLY A 15 1.09 -12.43 -19.22
C GLY A 15 0.49 -13.82 -19.31
N ILE A 16 -0.43 -13.98 -20.25
CA ILE A 16 -1.12 -15.21 -20.55
C ILE A 16 -1.14 -15.37 -22.07
N ASP A 17 -0.61 -16.50 -22.52
CA ASP A 17 -0.80 -17.00 -23.88
C ASP A 17 -1.74 -18.22 -23.80
N THR A 18 -2.98 -18.03 -24.23
CA THR A 18 -4.04 -19.05 -24.14
C THR A 18 -3.88 -20.18 -25.16
N GLU A 19 -3.11 -19.97 -26.23
CA GLU A 19 -2.79 -21.02 -27.21
C GLU A 19 -1.64 -21.90 -26.72
N ARG A 20 -0.72 -21.29 -25.94
CA ARG A 20 0.47 -21.96 -25.43
C ARG A 20 0.34 -22.46 -24.00
N THR A 21 -0.70 -22.09 -23.25
CA THR A 21 -0.98 -22.69 -21.93
C THR A 21 -1.39 -24.16 -22.03
N PHE A 22 -1.20 -24.93 -20.96
CA PHE A 22 -1.76 -26.27 -20.82
C PHE A 22 -3.24 -26.24 -20.39
N GLY A 23 -3.71 -25.12 -19.83
CA GLY A 23 -4.98 -25.09 -19.12
C GLY A 23 -4.81 -25.57 -17.66
N GLY A 24 -5.94 -25.72 -16.94
CA GLY A 24 -5.98 -26.36 -15.62
C GLY A 24 -5.91 -25.41 -14.42
N TYR A 25 -5.41 -25.93 -13.30
CA TYR A 25 -5.31 -25.20 -12.05
C TYR A 25 -3.91 -25.33 -11.46
N THR A 26 -3.46 -24.30 -10.76
CA THR A 26 -2.16 -24.29 -10.06
C THR A 26 -2.41 -24.19 -8.56
N VAL A 27 -1.85 -25.13 -7.80
CA VAL A 27 -1.80 -24.99 -6.33
C VAL A 27 -0.64 -24.08 -5.96
N ILE A 28 -0.94 -23.05 -5.19
CA ILE A 28 0.03 -22.12 -4.64
C ILE A 28 0.02 -22.25 -3.12
N CYS A 29 1.20 -22.50 -2.56
CA CYS A 29 1.42 -22.66 -1.14
C CYS A 29 2.38 -21.53 -0.68
N PRO A 30 1.88 -20.34 -0.32
CA PRO A 30 2.71 -19.23 0.09
C PRO A 30 3.49 -19.57 1.35
N LEU A 31 4.75 -19.17 1.39
CA LEU A 31 5.55 -19.36 2.59
C LEU A 31 5.00 -18.50 3.72
N THR A 32 5.08 -19.03 4.94
CA THR A 32 4.77 -18.33 6.19
C THR A 32 3.30 -18.02 6.47
N THR A 33 2.37 -18.40 5.58
CA THR A 33 0.91 -18.31 5.82
C THR A 33 0.35 -19.64 6.33
N SER A 34 -0.95 -19.67 6.64
CA SER A 34 -1.74 -20.88 6.92
C SER A 34 -2.79 -21.13 5.82
N ILE A 35 -2.50 -20.71 4.58
CA ILE A 35 -3.47 -20.74 3.48
C ILE A 35 -2.83 -21.37 2.24
N VAL A 36 -3.54 -22.30 1.59
CA VAL A 36 -3.19 -22.80 0.26
C VAL A 36 -4.25 -22.35 -0.74
N HIS A 37 -3.80 -21.84 -1.88
CA HIS A 37 -4.65 -21.35 -2.96
C HIS A 37 -4.66 -22.35 -4.11
N LEU A 38 -5.82 -22.55 -4.73
CA LEU A 38 -5.95 -23.11 -6.07
C LEU A 38 -6.30 -21.97 -7.00
N VAL A 39 -5.45 -21.70 -7.99
CA VAL A 39 -5.71 -20.65 -8.97
C VAL A 39 -5.97 -21.25 -10.35
N ASP A 40 -6.91 -20.66 -11.08
CA ASP A 40 -7.13 -20.98 -12.49
C ASP A 40 -6.07 -20.34 -13.37
N ILE A 41 -6.26 -20.53 -14.67
CA ILE A 41 -5.35 -20.05 -15.68
C ILE A 41 -5.48 -18.50 -15.85
N GLN A 42 -6.57 -17.88 -15.44
CA GLN A 42 -6.68 -16.43 -15.44
C GLN A 42 -5.98 -15.79 -14.23
N GLY A 43 -5.41 -16.61 -13.34
CA GLY A 43 -4.81 -16.18 -12.09
C GLY A 43 -5.85 -15.89 -11.00
N ASN A 44 -7.11 -16.28 -11.22
CA ASN A 44 -8.17 -16.16 -10.21
C ASN A 44 -8.03 -17.29 -9.21
N GLU A 45 -8.22 -16.99 -7.93
CA GLU A 45 -8.40 -18.02 -6.92
C GLU A 45 -9.76 -18.69 -7.13
N VAL A 46 -9.74 -20.00 -7.38
CA VAL A 46 -10.95 -20.81 -7.55
C VAL A 46 -11.28 -21.64 -6.32
N HIS A 47 -10.30 -21.83 -5.44
CA HIS A 47 -10.49 -22.52 -4.18
C HIS A 47 -9.39 -22.16 -3.18
N ARG A 48 -9.68 -22.30 -1.89
CA ARG A 48 -8.77 -21.99 -0.80
C ARG A 48 -8.94 -22.99 0.34
N TRP A 49 -7.81 -23.53 0.80
CA TRP A 49 -7.75 -24.28 2.06
C TRP A 49 -7.17 -23.42 3.18
N ASN A 50 -7.88 -23.36 4.30
CA ASN A 50 -7.32 -22.88 5.55
C ASN A 50 -6.66 -24.06 6.28
N LEU A 51 -5.38 -23.92 6.58
CA LEU A 51 -4.59 -24.99 7.19
C LEU A 51 -4.66 -24.94 8.72
N PRO A 52 -4.57 -26.10 9.40
CA PRO A 52 -4.54 -26.17 10.85
C PRO A 52 -3.26 -25.61 11.49
N GLY A 53 -2.29 -25.17 10.67
CA GLY A 53 -1.03 -24.59 11.13
C GLY A 53 -0.29 -23.86 10.02
N ARG A 54 0.80 -23.18 10.38
CA ARG A 54 1.67 -22.48 9.44
C ARG A 54 2.29 -23.46 8.44
N ILE A 55 2.34 -23.09 7.18
CA ILE A 55 2.86 -23.89 6.07
C ILE A 55 4.31 -24.35 6.31
N GLY A 56 4.51 -25.68 6.19
CA GLY A 56 5.78 -26.41 6.16
C GLY A 56 6.39 -26.56 4.76
N ARG A 57 5.90 -25.76 3.80
CA ARG A 57 6.49 -25.48 2.46
C ARG A 57 6.28 -26.51 1.35
N HIS A 58 5.33 -27.43 1.48
CA HIS A 58 4.91 -28.32 0.40
C HIS A 58 3.39 -28.56 0.42
N ALA A 59 2.75 -28.45 -0.74
CA ALA A 59 1.34 -28.77 -0.95
C ALA A 59 1.09 -29.36 -2.34
N ARG A 60 0.17 -30.32 -2.46
CA ARG A 60 -0.25 -30.92 -3.74
C ARG A 60 -1.69 -31.42 -3.69
N ILE A 61 -2.38 -31.40 -4.83
CA ILE A 61 -3.65 -32.11 -4.98
C ILE A 61 -3.40 -33.59 -5.22
N LEU A 62 -4.15 -34.43 -4.52
CA LEU A 62 -4.18 -35.88 -4.70
C LEU A 62 -5.22 -36.29 -5.75
N PRO A 63 -5.11 -37.49 -6.36
CA PRO A 63 -6.06 -37.94 -7.38
C PRO A 63 -7.53 -37.96 -6.93
N ASN A 64 -7.80 -38.05 -5.63
CA ASN A 64 -9.14 -37.98 -5.04
C ASN A 64 -9.68 -36.54 -4.85
N GLY A 65 -8.90 -35.51 -5.22
CA GLY A 65 -9.26 -34.10 -5.05
C GLY A 65 -8.84 -33.48 -3.71
N ASN A 66 -8.34 -34.28 -2.77
CA ASN A 66 -7.89 -33.80 -1.47
C ASN A 66 -6.55 -33.06 -1.58
N LEU A 67 -6.30 -32.17 -0.62
CA LEU A 67 -5.03 -31.44 -0.48
C LEU A 67 -4.09 -32.20 0.46
N ALA A 68 -2.94 -32.66 -0.03
CA ALA A 68 -1.84 -33.07 0.82
C ALA A 68 -0.91 -31.88 1.12
N VAL A 69 -0.62 -31.62 2.39
CA VAL A 69 0.10 -30.42 2.83
C VAL A 69 0.96 -30.70 4.06
N ASN A 70 2.09 -29.99 4.19
CA ASN A 70 2.91 -29.99 5.41
C ASN A 70 2.65 -28.71 6.21
N THR A 71 2.48 -28.81 7.53
CA THR A 71 2.46 -27.67 8.46
C THR A 71 3.53 -27.84 9.55
N LYS A 72 3.95 -26.72 10.12
CA LYS A 72 4.95 -26.71 11.19
C LYS A 72 4.30 -27.14 12.51
N HIS A 73 4.94 -28.06 13.23
CA HIS A 73 4.53 -28.47 14.58
C HIS A 73 4.88 -27.38 15.61
N THR A 74 3.98 -27.12 16.57
CA THR A 74 4.13 -26.04 17.57
C THR A 74 5.16 -26.35 18.66
N GLU A 75 5.39 -27.62 18.99
CA GLU A 75 6.37 -28.00 20.04
C GLU A 75 7.83 -27.56 19.78
N PHE A 76 8.21 -27.25 18.54
CA PHE A 76 9.56 -26.76 18.22
C PHE A 76 9.85 -25.36 18.75
N GLU A 77 8.84 -24.63 19.21
CA GLU A 77 9.01 -23.28 19.74
C GLU A 77 9.61 -23.27 21.16
N HIS A 78 9.66 -24.44 21.82
CA HIS A 78 10.09 -24.55 23.22
C HIS A 78 11.42 -25.29 23.43
N ARG A 79 11.98 -25.94 22.40
CA ARG A 79 13.27 -26.66 22.51
C ARG A 79 14.40 -25.86 21.89
N LYS A 80 15.46 -25.64 22.67
CA LYS A 80 16.65 -24.87 22.25
C LYS A 80 17.91 -25.72 22.21
N THR A 81 18.79 -25.41 21.28
CA THR A 81 20.19 -25.87 21.23
C THR A 81 21.06 -25.10 22.23
N SER A 82 22.30 -25.55 22.45
CA SER A 82 23.22 -24.93 23.42
C SER A 82 23.60 -23.47 23.10
N ASP A 83 23.54 -23.10 21.82
CA ASP A 83 23.72 -21.73 21.34
C ASP A 83 22.45 -20.85 21.50
N GLY A 84 21.38 -21.39 22.10
CA GLY A 84 20.11 -20.71 22.31
C GLY A 84 19.18 -20.67 21.08
N GLY A 85 19.60 -21.27 19.96
CA GLY A 85 18.80 -21.41 18.74
C GLY A 85 17.70 -22.48 18.84
N PRO A 86 16.77 -22.55 17.86
CA PRO A 86 15.75 -23.61 17.82
C PRO A 86 16.37 -24.98 17.51
N HIS A 87 15.95 -26.01 18.24
CA HIS A 87 16.32 -27.40 17.97
C HIS A 87 15.73 -27.88 16.62
N PRO A 88 16.44 -28.73 15.83
CA PRO A 88 17.76 -29.30 16.06
C PRO A 88 18.95 -28.37 15.77
N PHE A 89 18.74 -27.31 14.99
CA PHE A 89 19.70 -26.23 14.73
C PHE A 89 18.96 -25.01 14.15
N PRO A 90 19.52 -23.80 14.22
CA PRO A 90 18.81 -22.56 13.88
C PRO A 90 18.13 -22.55 12.51
N PHE A 91 18.80 -23.09 11.48
CA PHE A 91 18.29 -23.07 10.12
C PHE A 91 17.06 -23.97 9.92
N PHE A 92 16.85 -25.00 10.76
CA PHE A 92 15.71 -25.92 10.65
C PHE A 92 14.36 -25.23 10.84
N ASN A 93 14.28 -24.18 11.66
CA ASN A 93 13.03 -23.39 11.80
C ASN A 93 12.55 -22.78 10.48
N LYS A 94 13.45 -22.64 9.49
CA LYS A 94 13.09 -22.19 8.16
C LYS A 94 12.28 -23.27 7.43
N TYR A 95 12.78 -24.51 7.31
CA TYR A 95 12.25 -25.54 6.40
C TYR A 95 11.78 -26.84 7.08
N GLY A 96 11.80 -26.91 8.41
CA GLY A 96 11.22 -28.00 9.18
C GLY A 96 9.70 -28.03 9.01
N GLY A 97 9.14 -29.23 8.89
CA GLY A 97 7.71 -29.43 8.71
C GLY A 97 7.33 -30.72 9.40
N GLY A 98 6.61 -30.62 10.51
CA GLY A 98 6.43 -31.73 11.44
C GLY A 98 5.08 -32.41 11.34
N VAL A 99 4.18 -31.90 10.48
CA VAL A 99 2.78 -32.33 10.44
C VAL A 99 2.33 -32.50 8.99
N MET A 100 2.23 -33.75 8.56
CA MET A 100 1.92 -34.13 7.19
C MET A 100 0.44 -34.53 7.11
N SER A 101 -0.39 -33.65 6.54
CA SER A 101 -1.85 -33.81 6.56
C SER A 101 -2.42 -34.02 5.15
N GLU A 102 -3.48 -34.83 5.06
CA GLU A 102 -4.41 -34.81 3.94
C GLU A 102 -5.69 -34.11 4.39
N LEU A 103 -6.09 -33.08 3.67
CA LEU A 103 -7.30 -32.29 3.92
C LEU A 103 -8.31 -32.55 2.81
N ASP A 104 -9.58 -32.66 3.15
CA ASP A 104 -10.64 -32.67 2.14
C ASP A 104 -10.84 -31.28 1.51
N VAL A 105 -11.80 -31.18 0.58
CA VAL A 105 -12.11 -29.93 -0.12
C VAL A 105 -12.55 -28.80 0.84
N ASP A 106 -13.07 -29.12 2.02
CA ASP A 106 -13.50 -28.11 3.00
C ASP A 106 -12.37 -27.73 3.98
N GLY A 107 -11.19 -28.33 3.83
CA GLY A 107 -10.04 -28.10 4.72
C GLY A 107 -10.07 -28.92 6.01
N LYS A 108 -10.98 -29.90 6.11
CA LYS A 108 -11.01 -30.81 7.26
C LYS A 108 -9.93 -31.88 7.11
N VAL A 109 -9.21 -32.13 8.21
CA VAL A 109 -8.17 -33.18 8.26
C VAL A 109 -8.82 -34.56 8.09
N VAL A 110 -8.47 -35.23 7.00
CA VAL A 110 -8.85 -36.62 6.70
C VAL A 110 -7.91 -37.57 7.41
N ARG A 111 -6.60 -37.28 7.35
CA ARG A 111 -5.55 -38.02 8.04
C ARG A 111 -4.32 -37.15 8.27
N GLN A 112 -3.51 -37.53 9.24
CA GLN A 112 -2.33 -36.79 9.63
C GLN A 112 -1.25 -37.74 10.15
N HIS A 113 -0.01 -37.52 9.72
CA HIS A 113 1.19 -38.15 10.26
C HIS A 113 2.09 -37.09 10.86
N ILE A 114 2.67 -37.35 12.02
CA ILE A 114 3.53 -36.41 12.74
C ILE A 114 4.89 -37.05 12.92
N ASP A 115 5.91 -36.36 12.44
CA ASP A 115 7.31 -36.66 12.71
C ASP A 115 8.01 -35.33 12.92
N LEU A 116 8.45 -35.07 14.16
CA LEU A 116 9.01 -33.79 14.51
C LEU A 116 10.27 -33.47 13.69
N LEU A 117 11.06 -34.47 13.33
CA LEU A 117 12.28 -34.27 12.55
C LEU A 117 12.05 -34.28 11.05
N ALA A 118 10.80 -34.45 10.59
CA ALA A 118 10.46 -34.28 9.19
C ALA A 118 10.71 -32.83 8.74
N HIS A 119 11.16 -32.70 7.50
CA HIS A 119 11.36 -31.40 6.88
C HIS A 119 10.52 -31.23 5.62
N HIS A 120 10.75 -30.14 4.89
CA HIS A 120 9.79 -29.61 3.92
C HIS A 120 9.30 -30.52 2.78
N ASP A 121 9.97 -31.61 2.42
CA ASP A 121 9.62 -32.40 1.22
C ASP A 121 9.01 -33.77 1.54
N GLN A 122 7.89 -34.06 0.87
CA GLN A 122 7.07 -35.24 1.10
C GLN A 122 6.27 -35.62 -0.16
N TYR A 123 6.09 -36.92 -0.34
CA TYR A 123 5.28 -37.52 -1.39
C TYR A 123 4.15 -38.35 -0.77
N HIS A 124 2.95 -37.78 -0.83
CA HIS A 124 1.71 -38.52 -0.57
C HIS A 124 1.33 -39.31 -1.81
N TYR A 125 1.15 -40.63 -1.67
CA TYR A 125 0.86 -41.49 -2.83
C TYR A 125 -0.50 -41.22 -3.45
N GLY A 126 -1.52 -40.88 -2.64
CA GLY A 126 -2.87 -40.59 -3.13
C GLY A 126 -3.56 -41.78 -3.81
N ASP A 127 -3.09 -43.00 -3.55
CA ASP A 127 -3.60 -44.28 -4.08
C ASP A 127 -4.64 -44.94 -3.16
N GLY A 128 -5.10 -44.22 -2.14
CA GLY A 128 -6.02 -44.72 -1.11
C GLY A 128 -5.36 -45.52 0.02
N THR A 129 -4.07 -45.86 -0.07
CA THR A 129 -3.37 -46.62 0.98
C THR A 129 -2.96 -45.76 2.18
N GLY A 130 -2.96 -44.44 2.02
CA GLY A 130 -2.46 -43.52 3.02
C GLY A 130 -0.93 -43.52 3.19
N ARG A 131 -0.18 -44.14 2.27
CA ARG A 131 1.28 -44.11 2.35
C ARG A 131 1.86 -42.71 2.14
N ILE A 132 2.97 -42.43 2.80
CA ILE A 132 3.74 -41.20 2.66
C ILE A 132 5.23 -41.55 2.61
N LEU A 133 5.92 -41.05 1.60
CA LEU A 133 7.39 -41.04 1.53
C LEU A 133 7.86 -39.63 1.87
N TYR A 134 8.74 -39.44 2.83
CA TYR A 134 9.15 -38.10 3.27
C TYR A 134 10.59 -38.07 3.75
N THR A 135 11.08 -36.85 3.94
CA THR A 135 12.43 -36.58 4.42
C THR A 135 12.41 -36.16 5.87
N ALA A 136 13.34 -36.67 6.68
CA ALA A 136 13.50 -36.32 8.08
C ALA A 136 14.98 -36.32 8.49
N LEU A 137 15.27 -35.91 9.72
CA LEU A 137 16.64 -35.86 10.24
C LEU A 137 16.93 -36.97 11.26
N GLU A 138 18.20 -37.39 11.30
CA GLU A 138 18.80 -38.10 12.43
C GLU A 138 20.07 -37.40 12.89
N ALA A 139 20.36 -37.41 14.19
CA ALA A 139 21.63 -36.89 14.70
C ALA A 139 22.75 -37.91 14.42
N LEU A 140 23.85 -37.47 13.80
CA LEU A 140 25.05 -38.29 13.75
C LEU A 140 25.73 -38.36 15.12
N SER A 141 26.50 -39.42 15.35
CA SER A 141 27.45 -39.41 16.46
C SER A 141 28.47 -38.28 16.26
N VAL A 142 29.06 -37.76 17.33
CA VAL A 142 30.14 -36.75 17.23
C VAL A 142 31.30 -37.27 16.38
N GLU A 143 31.59 -38.56 16.48
CA GLU A 143 32.64 -39.20 15.68
C GLU A 143 32.28 -39.26 14.20
N ASP A 144 31.03 -39.57 13.88
CA ASP A 144 30.56 -39.55 12.50
C ASP A 144 30.40 -38.12 11.96
N SER A 145 30.09 -37.14 12.79
CA SER A 145 30.02 -35.73 12.39
C SER A 145 31.40 -35.24 11.92
N ARG A 146 32.48 -35.62 12.62
CA ARG A 146 33.86 -35.29 12.22
C ARG A 146 34.26 -35.86 10.86
N LYS A 147 33.67 -37.00 10.46
CA LYS A 147 33.91 -37.66 9.18
C LYS A 147 33.14 -37.00 8.02
N VAL A 148 32.28 -36.01 8.27
CA VAL A 148 31.64 -35.23 7.20
C VAL A 148 32.71 -34.39 6.51
N LEU A 149 32.82 -34.55 5.19
CA LEU A 149 33.83 -33.90 4.36
C LEU A 149 33.28 -32.63 3.72
N GLY A 150 34.16 -31.64 3.50
CA GLY A 150 33.78 -30.35 2.92
C GLY A 150 33.06 -29.43 3.91
N GLY A 151 32.30 -28.45 3.39
CA GLY A 151 31.63 -27.43 4.21
C GLY A 151 32.59 -26.58 5.03
N VAL A 152 32.05 -25.76 5.93
CA VAL A 152 32.81 -24.92 6.87
C VAL A 152 32.97 -25.69 8.20
N PRO A 153 34.17 -26.20 8.53
CA PRO A 153 34.39 -26.95 9.77
C PRO A 153 34.10 -26.11 11.02
N GLY A 154 33.52 -26.73 12.06
CA GLY A 154 33.20 -26.07 13.34
C GLY A 154 31.85 -25.33 13.34
N THR A 155 31.02 -25.53 12.31
CA THR A 155 29.66 -24.96 12.23
C THR A 155 28.59 -25.96 12.64
N GLU A 156 28.98 -27.18 13.02
CA GLU A 156 28.14 -28.17 13.67
C GLU A 156 27.68 -27.66 15.05
N VAL A 157 26.37 -27.53 15.27
CA VAL A 157 25.83 -27.20 16.60
C VAL A 157 26.06 -28.40 17.53
N ASP A 158 26.62 -28.15 18.71
CA ASP A 158 27.02 -29.19 19.67
C ASP A 158 28.03 -30.22 19.12
N GLY A 159 28.75 -29.89 18.03
CA GLY A 159 29.63 -30.83 17.35
C GLY A 159 28.89 -31.96 16.63
N ILE A 160 27.57 -31.80 16.42
CA ILE A 160 26.68 -32.76 15.78
C ILE A 160 26.25 -32.23 14.41
N THR A 161 26.47 -33.03 13.38
CA THR A 161 25.81 -32.87 12.08
C THR A 161 24.52 -33.68 12.08
N TRP A 162 23.42 -33.06 11.69
CA TRP A 162 22.16 -33.77 11.44
C TRP A 162 22.16 -34.30 10.01
N ALA A 163 21.93 -35.60 9.86
CA ALA A 163 21.92 -36.28 8.58
C ALA A 163 20.50 -36.54 8.09
N ASP A 164 20.28 -36.51 6.77
CA ASP A 164 18.97 -36.85 6.21
C ASP A 164 18.66 -38.34 6.32
N THR A 165 17.37 -38.61 6.50
CA THR A 165 16.72 -39.89 6.33
C THR A 165 15.59 -39.74 5.33
N ILE A 166 15.32 -40.80 4.58
CA ILE A 166 14.13 -40.93 3.75
C ILE A 166 13.29 -42.02 4.38
N ASN A 167 12.08 -41.67 4.81
CA ASN A 167 11.17 -42.57 5.50
C ASN A 167 9.94 -42.81 4.63
N GLU A 168 9.48 -44.05 4.56
CA GLU A 168 8.17 -44.39 4.04
C GLU A 168 7.33 -44.99 5.16
N VAL A 169 6.13 -44.45 5.36
CA VAL A 169 5.18 -44.93 6.35
C VAL A 169 3.86 -45.34 5.69
N ASP A 170 3.12 -46.22 6.35
CA ASP A 170 1.76 -46.59 5.96
C ASP A 170 0.72 -45.52 6.40
N GLY A 171 -0.57 -45.80 6.13
CA GLY A 171 -1.66 -44.91 6.52
C GLY A 171 -1.86 -44.73 8.03
N ASN A 172 -1.27 -45.61 8.86
CA ASN A 172 -1.29 -45.54 10.31
C ASN A 172 -0.01 -44.90 10.89
N GLY A 173 0.97 -44.56 10.04
CA GLY A 173 2.26 -44.03 10.45
C GLY A 173 3.30 -45.09 10.78
N GLU A 174 3.05 -46.38 10.51
CA GLU A 174 4.04 -47.44 10.71
C GLU A 174 5.13 -47.38 9.64
N LEU A 175 6.40 -47.48 10.05
CA LEU A 175 7.55 -47.43 9.15
C LEU A 175 7.60 -48.66 8.23
N LEU A 176 7.47 -48.45 6.93
CA LEU A 176 7.55 -49.47 5.89
C LEU A 176 8.96 -49.61 5.32
N TRP A 177 9.67 -48.49 5.19
CA TRP A 177 11.01 -48.45 4.62
C TRP A 177 11.76 -47.21 5.11
N GLN A 178 13.07 -47.35 5.29
CA GLN A 178 13.93 -46.24 5.68
C GLN A 178 15.28 -46.33 4.98
N TRP A 179 15.76 -45.18 4.53
CA TRP A 179 17.12 -45.02 4.02
C TRP A 179 17.81 -43.90 4.78
N LYS A 180 19.03 -44.19 5.24
CA LYS A 180 19.79 -43.29 6.10
C LYS A 180 21.08 -42.88 5.43
N VAL A 181 21.32 -41.58 5.41
CA VAL A 181 22.60 -41.02 4.95
C VAL A 181 23.77 -41.57 5.76
N SER A 182 23.59 -41.75 7.07
CA SER A 182 24.63 -42.25 7.98
C SER A 182 25.15 -43.64 7.60
N GLU A 183 24.30 -44.48 7.00
CA GLU A 183 24.58 -45.87 6.66
C GLU A 183 24.95 -46.06 5.18
N ARG A 184 24.37 -45.26 4.28
CA ARG A 184 24.35 -45.56 2.84
C ARG A 184 25.00 -44.52 1.94
N LEU A 185 25.25 -43.30 2.40
CA LEU A 185 25.84 -42.24 1.56
C LEU A 185 27.38 -42.24 1.68
N PRO A 186 28.14 -42.57 0.62
CA PRO A 186 29.60 -42.57 0.66
C PRO A 186 30.16 -41.14 0.71
N ARG A 187 30.69 -40.74 1.87
CA ARG A 187 31.02 -39.33 2.17
C ARG A 187 32.15 -38.77 1.30
N GLU A 188 33.12 -39.59 0.90
CA GLU A 188 34.19 -39.15 -0.03
C GLU A 188 33.63 -38.76 -1.40
N GLU A 189 32.51 -39.36 -1.80
CA GLU A 189 31.89 -39.12 -3.09
C GLU A 189 30.89 -37.97 -3.09
N PHE A 190 30.38 -37.61 -1.90
CA PHE A 190 29.41 -36.55 -1.69
C PHE A 190 29.90 -35.56 -0.62
N PRO A 191 31.04 -34.87 -0.82
CA PRO A 191 31.49 -33.85 0.12
C PRO A 191 30.56 -32.65 0.07
N LEU A 192 30.33 -32.02 1.22
CA LEU A 192 29.66 -30.73 1.31
C LEU A 192 30.40 -29.69 0.46
N GLN A 193 29.65 -28.88 -0.27
CA GLN A 193 30.24 -27.75 -0.97
C GLN A 193 30.91 -26.78 0.03
N PRO A 194 32.05 -26.14 -0.29
CA PRO A 194 32.90 -25.45 0.70
C PRO A 194 32.23 -24.34 1.51
N HIS A 195 31.15 -23.74 0.99
CA HIS A 195 30.42 -22.64 1.60
C HIS A 195 29.19 -23.07 2.43
N TYR A 196 28.91 -24.37 2.55
CA TYR A 196 27.84 -24.87 3.41
C TYR A 196 28.29 -25.00 4.86
N THR A 197 27.41 -24.68 5.80
CA THR A 197 27.53 -25.10 7.20
C THR A 197 27.41 -26.62 7.31
N ARG A 198 27.97 -27.18 8.37
CA ARG A 198 27.97 -28.63 8.66
C ARG A 198 26.85 -29.05 9.61
N GLU A 199 25.90 -28.17 9.89
CA GLU A 199 24.73 -28.46 10.72
C GLU A 199 23.79 -29.49 10.08
N HIS A 200 23.73 -29.57 8.73
CA HIS A 200 22.84 -30.48 7.99
C HIS A 200 23.54 -31.11 6.77
N TYR A 201 23.40 -32.43 6.60
CA TYR A 201 24.02 -33.20 5.51
C TYR A 201 23.11 -34.32 4.92
N PRO A 202 22.92 -34.44 3.60
CA PRO A 202 23.33 -33.55 2.51
C PRO A 202 22.24 -32.54 2.10
N LEU A 203 21.23 -32.30 2.93
CA LEU A 203 20.09 -31.42 2.65
C LEU A 203 19.34 -31.90 1.40
N ILE A 204 18.56 -32.96 1.55
CA ILE A 204 17.64 -33.46 0.53
C ILE A 204 16.52 -32.43 0.33
N ASN A 205 16.44 -31.83 -0.85
CA ASN A 205 15.41 -30.84 -1.19
C ASN A 205 14.19 -31.46 -1.88
N SER A 206 14.34 -32.63 -2.50
CA SER A 206 13.20 -33.37 -3.04
C SER A 206 13.43 -34.88 -3.01
N VAL A 207 12.35 -35.62 -2.76
CA VAL A 207 12.31 -37.09 -2.78
C VAL A 207 11.02 -37.60 -3.43
N LEU A 208 11.15 -38.55 -4.35
CA LEU A 208 10.02 -39.12 -5.08
C LEU A 208 10.21 -40.63 -5.32
N PRO A 209 9.15 -41.45 -5.22
CA PRO A 209 9.20 -42.80 -5.75
C PRO A 209 9.27 -42.75 -7.28
N MET A 210 10.10 -43.59 -7.87
CA MET A 210 10.13 -43.78 -9.32
C MET A 210 8.99 -44.69 -9.79
N ARG A 211 8.62 -44.57 -11.06
CA ARG A 211 7.46 -45.26 -11.66
C ARG A 211 7.56 -46.78 -11.65
N ASP A 212 8.76 -47.33 -11.62
CA ASP A 212 8.99 -48.77 -11.53
C ASP A 212 8.67 -49.37 -10.15
N GLY A 213 8.42 -48.53 -9.14
CA GLY A 213 8.16 -48.93 -7.76
C GLY A 213 9.37 -49.54 -7.05
N LYS A 214 10.53 -49.61 -7.70
CA LYS A 214 11.77 -50.23 -7.19
C LYS A 214 12.80 -49.20 -6.77
N HIS A 215 12.69 -47.97 -7.25
CA HIS A 215 13.67 -46.93 -6.99
C HIS A 215 13.09 -45.66 -6.36
N ILE A 216 13.96 -44.89 -5.71
CA ILE A 216 13.70 -43.55 -5.17
C ILE A 216 14.62 -42.54 -5.85
N LEU A 217 14.06 -41.43 -6.32
CA LEU A 217 14.81 -40.28 -6.84
C LEU A 217 14.98 -39.25 -5.71
N ALA A 218 16.21 -38.81 -5.46
CA ALA A 218 16.50 -37.81 -4.43
C ALA A 218 17.42 -36.70 -4.96
N SER A 219 17.10 -35.45 -4.61
CA SER A 219 17.90 -34.26 -4.91
C SER A 219 18.61 -33.74 -3.66
N MET A 220 19.93 -33.86 -3.64
CA MET A 220 20.80 -33.51 -2.50
C MET A 220 21.49 -32.17 -2.77
N ARG A 221 21.04 -31.12 -2.09
CA ARG A 221 21.40 -29.72 -2.38
C ARG A 221 22.82 -29.38 -1.98
N SER A 222 23.20 -29.68 -0.73
CA SER A 222 24.45 -29.19 -0.15
C SER A 222 25.69 -29.84 -0.75
N VAL A 223 25.52 -30.98 -1.44
CA VAL A 223 26.56 -31.70 -2.19
C VAL A 223 26.41 -31.54 -3.72
N SER A 224 25.41 -30.79 -4.19
CA SER A 224 25.05 -30.61 -5.60
C SER A 224 24.93 -31.93 -6.38
N ALA A 225 24.09 -32.85 -5.90
CA ALA A 225 23.89 -34.14 -6.55
C ALA A 225 22.43 -34.58 -6.63
N VAL A 226 22.07 -35.28 -7.71
CA VAL A 226 20.81 -36.01 -7.84
C VAL A 226 21.13 -37.48 -7.97
N VAL A 227 20.43 -38.33 -7.20
CA VAL A 227 20.70 -39.78 -7.12
C VAL A 227 19.43 -40.61 -7.32
N ILE A 228 19.60 -41.83 -7.81
CA ILE A 228 18.58 -42.87 -7.80
C ILE A 228 19.04 -43.98 -6.87
N ILE A 229 18.18 -44.31 -5.91
CA ILE A 229 18.42 -45.31 -4.86
C ILE A 229 17.55 -46.54 -5.15
N GLU A 230 18.13 -47.72 -5.17
CA GLU A 230 17.38 -48.98 -5.24
C GLU A 230 16.81 -49.34 -3.86
N ARG A 231 15.48 -49.53 -3.78
CA ARG A 231 14.76 -49.70 -2.51
C ARG A 231 15.17 -50.96 -1.75
N SER A 232 15.39 -52.07 -2.47
CA SER A 232 15.68 -53.38 -1.87
C SER A 232 17.07 -53.44 -1.23
N THR A 233 18.05 -52.74 -1.82
CA THR A 233 19.46 -52.81 -1.41
C THR A 233 19.87 -51.57 -0.60
N GLY A 234 19.26 -50.43 -0.88
CA GLY A 234 19.68 -49.11 -0.39
C GLY A 234 20.81 -48.48 -1.20
N ASP A 235 21.22 -49.11 -2.30
CA ASP A 235 22.37 -48.70 -3.09
C ASP A 235 22.04 -47.56 -4.06
N ILE A 236 22.99 -46.65 -4.26
CA ILE A 236 22.89 -45.58 -5.26
C ILE A 236 23.28 -46.15 -6.63
N VAL A 237 22.27 -46.47 -7.45
CA VAL A 237 22.46 -47.10 -8.78
C VAL A 237 22.67 -46.09 -9.90
N TRP A 238 22.38 -44.81 -9.66
CA TRP A 238 22.63 -43.73 -10.61
C TRP A 238 22.88 -42.41 -9.89
N ARG A 239 23.69 -41.54 -10.49
CA ARG A 239 23.96 -40.19 -9.98
C ARG A 239 24.34 -39.19 -11.06
N LEU A 240 24.02 -37.93 -10.79
CA LEU A 240 24.55 -36.72 -11.41
C LEU A 240 25.15 -35.83 -10.32
N ASN A 241 26.29 -35.19 -10.56
CA ASN A 241 27.09 -34.53 -9.52
C ASN A 241 27.36 -33.04 -9.82
N SER A 242 28.22 -32.43 -9.00
CA SER A 242 28.56 -31.01 -9.04
C SER A 242 29.32 -30.55 -10.29
N SER A 243 29.74 -31.47 -11.19
CA SER A 243 30.25 -31.07 -12.51
C SER A 243 29.15 -30.52 -13.41
N THR A 244 27.90 -30.93 -13.16
CA THR A 244 26.73 -30.54 -13.95
C THR A 244 25.79 -29.65 -13.15
N LEU A 245 25.59 -29.98 -11.87
CA LEU A 245 24.61 -29.35 -10.99
C LEU A 245 25.26 -28.32 -10.07
N ALA A 246 24.47 -27.33 -9.63
CA ALA A 246 24.88 -26.40 -8.60
C ALA A 246 23.70 -26.08 -7.68
N GLN A 247 23.65 -26.76 -6.54
CA GLN A 247 22.64 -26.61 -5.49
C GLN A 247 21.21 -26.69 -6.01
N GLN A 248 20.92 -27.70 -6.82
CA GLN A 248 19.60 -27.95 -7.36
C GLN A 248 18.56 -28.22 -6.26
N HIS A 249 17.28 -27.97 -6.56
CA HIS A 249 16.20 -28.12 -5.60
C HIS A 249 15.33 -29.33 -5.90
N CYS A 250 14.64 -29.32 -7.04
CA CYS A 250 13.70 -30.38 -7.41
C CYS A 250 14.28 -31.28 -8.53
N ALA A 251 14.06 -32.59 -8.42
CA ALA A 251 14.27 -33.54 -9.51
C ALA A 251 13.03 -34.43 -9.68
N THR A 252 12.57 -34.65 -10.92
CA THR A 252 11.39 -35.48 -11.26
C THR A 252 11.70 -36.43 -12.41
N GLU A 253 11.10 -37.62 -12.38
CA GLU A 253 11.16 -38.59 -13.49
C GLU A 253 10.13 -38.23 -14.58
N MET A 254 10.60 -38.15 -15.83
CA MET A 254 9.76 -37.93 -17.01
C MET A 254 9.20 -39.23 -17.60
N ASP A 255 8.15 -39.14 -18.42
CA ASP A 255 7.53 -40.31 -19.09
C ASP A 255 8.51 -41.12 -19.96
N ASN A 256 9.53 -40.47 -20.51
CA ASN A 256 10.59 -41.12 -21.32
C ASN A 256 11.72 -41.73 -20.46
N GLY A 257 11.64 -41.65 -19.13
CA GLY A 257 12.65 -42.12 -18.20
C GLY A 257 13.82 -41.16 -17.95
N ASN A 258 13.82 -39.98 -18.59
CA ASN A 258 14.79 -38.92 -18.31
C ASN A 258 14.47 -38.20 -17.00
N ILE A 259 15.46 -37.47 -16.48
CA ILE A 259 15.31 -36.74 -15.22
C ILE A 259 15.24 -35.24 -15.50
N LEU A 260 14.14 -34.61 -15.11
CA LEU A 260 13.95 -33.17 -15.15
C LEU A 260 14.42 -32.57 -13.83
N ILE A 261 15.32 -31.59 -13.88
CA ILE A 261 15.97 -31.01 -12.70
C ILE A 261 15.84 -29.49 -12.73
N PHE A 262 15.39 -28.90 -11.62
CA PHE A 262 15.46 -27.47 -11.38
C PHE A 262 16.78 -27.12 -10.66
N ASP A 263 17.74 -26.63 -11.42
CA ASP A 263 19.11 -26.36 -11.00
C ASP A 263 19.28 -24.88 -10.64
N ASN A 264 19.38 -24.56 -9.35
CA ASN A 264 19.37 -23.17 -8.86
C ASN A 264 20.60 -22.37 -9.30
N GLY A 265 21.75 -23.02 -9.47
CA GLY A 265 22.98 -22.40 -9.96
C GLY A 265 23.76 -21.54 -8.96
N ALA A 266 23.41 -21.61 -7.67
CA ALA A 266 24.15 -20.91 -6.63
C ALA A 266 25.58 -21.49 -6.52
N PHE A 267 26.58 -20.62 -6.65
CA PHE A 267 28.02 -20.96 -6.61
C PHE A 267 28.46 -21.97 -7.68
N ARG A 268 27.85 -21.93 -8.87
CA ARG A 268 28.22 -22.80 -10.00
C ARG A 268 29.69 -22.60 -10.39
N LYS A 269 30.44 -23.69 -10.47
CA LYS A 269 31.87 -23.67 -10.80
C LYS A 269 32.12 -23.11 -12.21
N GLY A 270 33.11 -22.22 -12.33
CA GLY A 270 33.58 -21.70 -13.61
C GLY A 270 32.70 -20.62 -14.25
N ILE A 271 31.65 -20.16 -13.56
CA ILE A 271 30.76 -19.10 -14.05
C ILE A 271 30.64 -18.00 -12.99
N SER A 272 30.90 -16.75 -13.38
CA SER A 272 30.80 -15.58 -12.50
C SER A 272 29.36 -15.12 -12.26
N THR A 273 28.48 -15.28 -13.25
CA THR A 273 27.07 -14.90 -13.16
C THR A 273 26.24 -16.08 -12.68
N MET A 274 25.61 -15.93 -11.52
CA MET A 274 24.69 -16.96 -11.00
C MET A 274 23.34 -16.88 -11.70
N PHE A 275 22.81 -18.04 -12.11
CA PHE A 275 21.52 -18.16 -12.75
C PHE A 275 20.91 -19.54 -12.51
N SER A 276 19.58 -19.60 -12.48
CA SER A 276 18.85 -20.86 -12.39
C SER A 276 18.49 -21.36 -13.78
N ARG A 277 18.22 -22.66 -13.90
CA ARG A 277 17.78 -23.29 -15.15
C ARG A 277 16.94 -24.53 -14.86
N ALA A 278 16.12 -24.93 -15.82
CA ALA A 278 15.52 -26.26 -15.84
C ALA A 278 16.24 -27.10 -16.90
N ILE A 279 16.67 -28.31 -16.55
CA ILE A 279 17.40 -29.20 -17.46
C ILE A 279 16.74 -30.58 -17.50
N GLU A 280 16.60 -31.14 -18.70
CA GLU A 280 16.31 -32.56 -18.87
C GLU A 280 17.63 -33.30 -19.11
N VAL A 281 17.88 -34.32 -18.29
CA VAL A 281 19.07 -35.14 -18.37
C VAL A 281 18.69 -36.53 -18.82
N ASP A 282 19.30 -36.97 -19.91
CA ASP A 282 19.16 -38.32 -20.40
C ASP A 282 19.76 -39.31 -19.40
N ARG A 283 18.95 -40.28 -18.97
CA ARG A 283 19.33 -41.17 -17.86
C ARG A 283 20.52 -42.06 -18.21
N ALA A 284 20.61 -42.54 -19.43
CA ALA A 284 21.66 -43.47 -19.85
C ALA A 284 23.01 -42.77 -20.06
N THR A 285 23.00 -41.65 -20.79
CA THR A 285 24.20 -40.91 -21.18
C THR A 285 24.62 -39.85 -20.18
N LYS A 286 23.73 -39.47 -19.25
CA LYS A 286 23.91 -38.38 -18.27
C LYS A 286 24.15 -37.00 -18.90
N LYS A 287 23.80 -36.84 -20.18
CA LYS A 287 23.92 -35.58 -20.91
C LYS A 287 22.64 -34.76 -20.75
N ILE A 288 22.80 -33.43 -20.71
CA ILE A 288 21.67 -32.51 -20.82
C ILE A 288 21.16 -32.60 -22.26
N VAL A 289 19.91 -33.02 -22.42
CA VAL A 289 19.25 -33.16 -23.73
C VAL A 289 18.26 -32.04 -24.01
N TRP A 290 17.86 -31.31 -22.97
CA TRP A 290 17.08 -30.09 -23.09
C TRP A 290 17.41 -29.15 -21.93
N GLU A 291 17.39 -27.84 -22.19
CA GLU A 291 17.62 -26.80 -21.20
C GLU A 291 16.68 -25.63 -21.44
N TYR A 292 16.01 -25.17 -20.39
CA TYR A 292 15.46 -23.83 -20.32
C TYR A 292 16.35 -22.94 -19.47
N LYS A 293 16.73 -21.82 -20.07
CA LYS A 293 17.51 -20.75 -19.45
C LYS A 293 16.98 -19.42 -19.98
N ASP A 294 16.74 -18.48 -19.09
CA ASP A 294 16.29 -17.14 -19.48
C ASP A 294 17.36 -16.44 -20.34
N ARG A 295 16.91 -15.65 -21.32
CA ARG A 295 17.78 -14.83 -22.19
C ARG A 295 18.61 -13.86 -21.38
N GLN A 296 18.07 -13.37 -20.27
CA GLN A 296 18.78 -12.63 -19.24
C GLN A 296 18.93 -13.52 -18.00
N PRO A 297 20.05 -14.24 -17.83
CA PRO A 297 20.15 -15.34 -16.86
C PRO A 297 19.85 -14.94 -15.40
N GLU A 298 20.23 -13.72 -15.00
CA GLU A 298 19.96 -13.14 -13.68
C GLU A 298 18.46 -12.82 -13.44
N ALA A 299 17.66 -12.67 -14.50
CA ALA A 299 16.23 -12.41 -14.42
C ALA A 299 15.43 -13.63 -13.92
N PHE A 300 15.98 -14.84 -14.09
CA PHE A 300 15.37 -16.11 -13.66
C PHE A 300 16.06 -16.74 -12.43
N PHE A 301 17.07 -16.08 -11.86
CA PHE A 301 17.84 -16.62 -10.73
C PHE A 301 17.02 -16.69 -9.43
N THR A 302 16.82 -17.90 -8.93
CA THR A 302 16.39 -18.22 -7.56
C THR A 302 17.49 -19.01 -6.85
N PRO A 303 18.17 -18.44 -5.84
CA PRO A 303 19.31 -19.11 -5.23
C PRO A 303 18.93 -20.33 -4.38
N PHE A 304 17.70 -20.42 -3.86
CA PHE A 304 17.36 -21.34 -2.77
C PHE A 304 16.26 -22.36 -3.06
N MET A 305 15.22 -22.00 -3.82
CA MET A 305 14.02 -22.82 -3.97
C MET A 305 13.46 -22.78 -5.38
N GLY A 306 13.05 -23.93 -5.92
CA GLY A 306 12.33 -24.01 -7.19
C GLY A 306 12.04 -25.43 -7.64
N SER A 307 11.07 -25.57 -8.54
CA SER A 307 10.69 -26.83 -9.18
C SER A 307 10.41 -26.62 -10.67
N ALA A 308 10.47 -27.71 -11.42
CA ALA A 308 10.09 -27.78 -12.81
C ALA A 308 9.23 -29.04 -13.00
N GLN A 309 8.14 -28.89 -13.76
CA GLN A 309 7.24 -29.96 -14.13
C GLN A 309 6.94 -29.83 -15.63
N ARG A 310 6.98 -30.94 -16.36
CA ARG A 310 6.55 -30.96 -17.77
C ARG A 310 5.08 -31.33 -17.85
N THR A 311 4.30 -30.63 -18.67
CA THR A 311 2.88 -30.95 -18.90
C THR A 311 2.74 -31.94 -20.07
N SER A 312 1.60 -32.63 -20.18
CA SER A 312 1.45 -33.80 -21.07
C SER A 312 1.51 -33.52 -22.57
N SER A 313 1.49 -32.24 -22.99
CA SER A 313 1.90 -31.87 -24.35
C SER A 313 3.42 -31.76 -24.40
N GLN A 314 4.07 -32.61 -25.20
CA GLN A 314 5.52 -32.87 -25.21
C GLN A 314 6.47 -31.66 -25.36
N ASN A 315 5.98 -30.42 -25.48
CA ASN A 315 6.77 -29.18 -25.63
C ASN A 315 6.43 -28.05 -24.63
N LYS A 316 5.69 -28.29 -23.53
CA LYS A 316 5.30 -27.25 -22.57
C LYS A 316 5.86 -27.57 -21.16
N LEU A 317 6.70 -26.68 -20.61
CA LEU A 317 7.28 -26.79 -19.27
C LEU A 317 6.57 -25.83 -18.30
N GLN A 318 6.15 -26.24 -17.11
CA GLN A 318 5.77 -25.35 -16.02
C GLN A 318 6.90 -25.32 -14.98
N THR A 319 7.56 -24.19 -14.78
CA THR A 319 8.45 -24.02 -13.60
C THR A 319 7.70 -23.37 -12.45
N SER A 320 8.22 -23.43 -11.23
CA SER A 320 7.74 -22.62 -10.10
C SER A 320 8.94 -22.30 -9.18
N PHE A 321 9.16 -21.06 -8.75
CA PHE A 321 10.34 -20.73 -7.92
C PHE A 321 10.20 -19.45 -7.09
N LEU A 322 10.93 -19.37 -5.97
CA LEU A 322 10.87 -18.23 -5.06
C LEU A 322 12.01 -17.19 -5.29
N LYS A 323 11.72 -15.91 -5.55
CA LYS A 323 12.72 -14.81 -5.47
C LYS A 323 12.67 -14.11 -4.10
N LEU A 324 13.82 -13.99 -3.42
CA LEU A 324 13.91 -13.32 -2.11
C LEU A 324 13.83 -11.78 -2.22
N PRO A 325 13.29 -11.08 -1.19
CA PRO A 325 12.80 -11.65 0.06
C PRO A 325 11.31 -12.06 0.03
N LEU A 326 11.11 -13.36 0.28
CA LEU A 326 10.00 -14.01 0.98
C LEU A 326 8.56 -14.09 0.41
N THR A 327 8.20 -13.58 -0.77
CA THR A 327 6.80 -13.74 -1.26
C THR A 327 6.57 -14.09 -2.73
N ALA A 328 7.59 -14.20 -3.58
CA ALA A 328 7.36 -14.32 -5.02
C ALA A 328 7.56 -15.76 -5.54
N LEU A 329 6.49 -16.55 -5.73
CA LEU A 329 6.53 -17.73 -6.62
C LEU A 329 6.45 -17.24 -8.07
N ILE A 330 7.37 -17.64 -8.94
CA ILE A 330 7.34 -17.35 -10.37
C ILE A 330 7.25 -18.70 -11.09
N ALA A 331 6.23 -18.89 -11.90
CA ALA A 331 6.23 -19.95 -12.90
C ALA A 331 6.76 -19.38 -14.22
N VAL A 332 7.64 -20.10 -14.91
CA VAL A 332 8.07 -19.77 -16.27
C VAL A 332 8.07 -21.03 -17.12
N SER A 333 7.15 -21.06 -18.07
CA SER A 333 7.32 -21.83 -19.29
C SER A 333 8.04 -20.95 -20.31
N GLU A 334 8.74 -21.54 -21.27
CA GLU A 334 9.39 -20.84 -22.38
C GLU A 334 8.37 -19.93 -23.12
N LEU A 335 8.23 -18.69 -22.63
CA LEU A 335 7.21 -17.68 -22.99
C LEU A 335 5.75 -18.16 -22.95
N ALA A 336 5.28 -18.70 -21.82
CA ALA A 336 3.84 -18.72 -21.51
C ALA A 336 3.59 -18.75 -19.99
N TRP A 337 3.69 -17.55 -19.39
CA TRP A 337 3.01 -17.08 -18.18
C TRP A 337 3.90 -16.86 -16.96
N SER A 338 3.52 -15.88 -16.13
CA SER A 338 4.01 -15.72 -14.76
C SER A 338 2.88 -15.20 -13.87
N VAL A 339 2.47 -15.95 -12.86
CA VAL A 339 1.60 -15.45 -11.77
C VAL A 339 2.50 -14.98 -10.64
N THR A 340 2.35 -13.73 -10.26
CA THR A 340 2.72 -13.22 -8.94
C THR A 340 1.42 -12.83 -8.26
N VAL A 341 1.29 -12.89 -6.94
CA VAL A 341 0.10 -12.36 -6.23
C VAL A 341 0.49 -11.02 -5.64
N GLY A 342 -0.38 -10.00 -5.78
CA GLY A 342 -0.38 -8.71 -5.03
C GLY A 342 0.19 -8.87 -3.63
N PRO A 343 0.89 -7.88 -3.02
CA PRO A 343 1.12 -7.98 -1.59
C PRO A 343 -0.29 -7.87 -1.07
N LEU A 344 -0.83 -8.98 -0.60
CA LEU A 344 -2.06 -8.94 0.14
C LEU A 344 -1.66 -8.48 1.52
N ASP A 345 -2.45 -7.61 2.13
CA ASP A 345 -2.29 -7.40 3.55
C ASP A 345 -2.63 -8.69 4.32
N GLU A 346 -2.47 -8.67 5.63
CA GLU A 346 -2.79 -9.78 6.53
C GLU A 346 -4.22 -10.33 6.37
N ASN A 347 -5.12 -9.57 5.72
CA ASN A 347 -6.52 -9.91 5.49
C ASN A 347 -6.83 -10.33 4.04
N GLY A 348 -5.81 -10.48 3.18
CA GLY A 348 -6.02 -10.99 1.83
C GLY A 348 -6.47 -9.94 0.79
N ARG A 349 -6.30 -8.64 1.06
CA ARG A 349 -6.72 -7.55 0.14
C ARG A 349 -5.55 -6.98 -0.67
N PRO A 350 -5.76 -6.56 -1.94
CA PRO A 350 -4.71 -5.95 -2.75
C PRO A 350 -4.07 -4.73 -2.06
N THR A 351 -2.74 -4.73 -1.84
CA THR A 351 -2.04 -3.51 -1.36
C THR A 351 -1.82 -2.46 -2.45
N SER A 352 -2.12 -2.77 -3.71
CA SER A 352 -2.12 -1.86 -4.85
C SER A 352 -3.23 -2.22 -5.83
N TYR A 353 -3.86 -1.22 -6.44
CA TYR A 353 -4.87 -1.41 -7.47
C TYR A 353 -4.32 -1.08 -8.86
N THR A 354 -4.80 -1.78 -9.90
CA THR A 354 -4.45 -1.49 -11.29
C THR A 354 -5.11 -0.19 -11.75
N ALA A 355 -4.32 0.73 -12.31
CA ALA A 355 -4.86 1.94 -12.93
C ALA A 355 -5.52 1.59 -14.28
N TYR A 356 -6.75 2.06 -14.47
CA TYR A 356 -7.49 1.97 -15.71
C TYR A 356 -7.67 3.36 -16.31
N ASN A 357 -7.78 3.39 -17.64
CA ASN A 357 -7.91 4.62 -18.41
C ASN A 357 -9.35 4.81 -18.87
N PHE A 358 -9.89 6.00 -18.65
CA PHE A 358 -11.18 6.43 -19.14
C PHE A 358 -11.01 7.63 -20.08
N THR A 359 -11.66 7.59 -21.24
CA THR A 359 -11.64 8.69 -22.21
C THR A 359 -12.65 9.76 -21.77
N GLN A 360 -12.16 10.83 -21.15
CA GLN A 360 -12.95 11.93 -20.63
C GLN A 360 -12.95 13.13 -21.59
N ARG A 361 -14.01 13.95 -21.56
CA ARG A 361 -14.07 15.22 -22.31
C ARG A 361 -13.23 16.29 -21.62
N ILE A 362 -12.47 17.05 -22.39
CA ILE A 362 -11.78 18.23 -21.85
C ILE A 362 -12.80 19.31 -21.46
N ASP A 363 -13.81 19.51 -22.30
CA ASP A 363 -14.84 20.53 -22.11
C ASP A 363 -16.25 19.93 -22.21
N HIS A 364 -17.01 20.00 -21.13
CA HIS A 364 -18.41 19.57 -21.10
C HIS A 364 -19.40 20.62 -21.63
N PHE A 365 -18.98 21.89 -21.70
CA PHE A 365 -19.87 23.03 -21.90
C PHE A 365 -19.54 23.79 -23.20
N GLN A 366 -19.68 23.08 -24.33
CA GLN A 366 -19.31 23.50 -25.70
C GLN A 366 -19.90 24.84 -26.22
N LYS A 367 -20.85 25.43 -25.48
CA LYS A 367 -21.52 26.69 -25.84
C LYS A 367 -21.28 27.81 -24.82
N SER A 368 -20.57 27.53 -23.74
CA SER A 368 -20.33 28.52 -22.69
C SER A 368 -19.22 29.48 -23.13
N PRO A 369 -19.42 30.80 -23.02
CA PRO A 369 -18.35 31.76 -23.26
C PRO A 369 -17.23 31.67 -22.22
N ARG A 370 -17.50 31.08 -21.04
CA ARG A 370 -16.49 30.86 -19.98
C ARG A 370 -15.30 30.05 -20.47
N TYR A 371 -15.57 29.00 -21.26
CA TYR A 371 -14.59 28.03 -21.71
C TYR A 371 -14.01 28.30 -23.12
N ALA A 372 -14.36 29.45 -23.71
CA ALA A 372 -13.92 29.82 -25.05
C ALA A 372 -12.38 29.95 -25.16
N PRO A 373 -11.75 29.50 -26.26
CA PRO A 373 -12.36 28.71 -27.32
C PRO A 373 -12.70 27.30 -26.85
N ASN A 374 -13.94 26.88 -27.12
CA ASN A 374 -14.46 25.57 -26.75
C ASN A 374 -13.77 24.48 -27.59
N THR A 375 -13.73 23.25 -27.06
CA THR A 375 -13.06 22.12 -27.71
C THR A 375 -13.81 20.82 -27.51
N ASN A 376 -13.95 20.00 -28.55
CA ASN A 376 -14.51 18.65 -28.43
C ASN A 376 -13.45 17.58 -28.12
N ALA A 377 -12.22 17.99 -27.82
CA ALA A 377 -11.12 17.10 -27.50
C ALA A 377 -11.37 16.30 -26.21
N THR A 378 -10.65 15.20 -26.09
CA THR A 378 -10.73 14.27 -24.96
C THR A 378 -9.34 14.08 -24.35
N PHE A 379 -9.31 13.62 -23.10
CA PHE A 379 -8.10 13.25 -22.39
C PHE A 379 -8.29 11.92 -21.66
N THR A 380 -7.17 11.35 -21.21
CA THR A 380 -7.19 10.13 -20.42
C THR A 380 -7.28 10.47 -18.94
N GLN A 381 -8.39 10.09 -18.31
CA GLN A 381 -8.59 10.17 -16.86
C GLN A 381 -8.38 8.80 -16.24
N ARG A 382 -7.64 8.72 -15.13
CA ARG A 382 -7.35 7.44 -14.47
C ARG A 382 -8.41 7.11 -13.41
N TYR A 383 -8.70 5.83 -13.28
CA TYR A 383 -9.53 5.30 -12.20
C TYR A 383 -9.05 3.92 -11.74
N TRP A 384 -9.46 3.52 -10.55
CA TRP A 384 -9.20 2.22 -9.95
C TRP A 384 -10.49 1.67 -9.37
N PHE A 385 -10.60 0.36 -9.23
CA PHE A 385 -11.75 -0.23 -8.56
C PHE A 385 -11.37 -1.49 -7.80
N ASP A 386 -12.20 -1.80 -6.80
CA ASP A 386 -12.16 -3.02 -6.01
C ASP A 386 -13.52 -3.73 -6.11
N ASN A 387 -13.48 -4.92 -6.72
CA ASN A 387 -14.66 -5.76 -6.92
C ASN A 387 -14.76 -6.90 -5.88
N THR A 388 -13.95 -6.90 -4.82
CA THR A 388 -13.91 -7.95 -3.80
C THR A 388 -15.29 -8.30 -3.22
N TYR A 389 -16.16 -7.30 -3.06
CA TYR A 389 -17.49 -7.47 -2.46
C TYR A 389 -18.64 -7.41 -3.47
N TYR A 390 -18.33 -7.11 -4.73
CA TYR A 390 -19.35 -6.81 -5.72
C TYR A 390 -20.17 -8.06 -6.08
N LYS A 391 -21.49 -7.93 -6.08
CA LYS A 391 -22.42 -8.92 -6.67
C LYS A 391 -23.32 -8.25 -7.71
N PRO A 392 -23.74 -8.97 -8.77
CA PRO A 392 -24.66 -8.42 -9.77
C PRO A 392 -25.90 -7.78 -9.13
N GLY A 393 -26.18 -6.53 -9.51
CA GLY A 393 -27.27 -5.72 -8.94
C GLY A 393 -26.90 -4.89 -7.69
N GLY A 394 -25.63 -4.94 -7.24
CA GLY A 394 -25.08 -4.06 -6.22
C GLY A 394 -24.81 -2.62 -6.74
N PRO A 395 -24.69 -1.63 -5.84
CA PRO A 395 -24.38 -0.25 -6.19
C PRO A 395 -22.93 -0.04 -6.63
N VAL A 396 -22.65 1.11 -7.23
CA VAL A 396 -21.28 1.60 -7.48
C VAL A 396 -20.99 2.75 -6.51
N PHE A 397 -19.93 2.61 -5.70
CA PHE A 397 -19.43 3.66 -4.83
C PHE A 397 -18.26 4.39 -5.49
N LEU A 398 -18.46 5.66 -5.82
CA LEU A 398 -17.46 6.50 -6.46
C LEU A 398 -16.78 7.41 -5.44
N TYR A 399 -15.55 7.10 -5.08
CA TYR A 399 -14.67 7.97 -4.32
C TYR A 399 -13.99 8.98 -5.26
N ILE A 400 -14.25 10.27 -5.04
CA ILE A 400 -13.62 11.35 -5.80
C ILE A 400 -12.21 11.59 -5.23
N GLY A 401 -11.19 11.53 -6.08
CA GLY A 401 -9.78 11.54 -5.65
C GLY A 401 -9.33 12.81 -4.92
N GLY A 402 -9.92 13.96 -5.27
CA GLY A 402 -9.51 15.27 -4.77
C GLY A 402 -8.21 15.76 -5.44
N GLU A 403 -7.49 16.61 -4.72
CA GLU A 403 -6.35 17.41 -5.13
C GLU A 403 -5.02 16.63 -5.00
N VAL A 404 -5.07 15.32 -5.28
CA VAL A 404 -3.93 14.40 -5.15
C VAL A 404 -3.96 13.33 -6.24
N ASN A 405 -2.88 12.56 -6.33
CA ASN A 405 -2.87 11.31 -7.09
C ASN A 405 -3.88 10.31 -6.48
N GLY A 406 -4.68 9.65 -7.32
CA GLY A 406 -5.71 8.72 -6.86
C GLY A 406 -5.19 7.55 -6.04
N GLU A 407 -3.92 7.16 -6.19
CA GLU A 407 -3.27 6.13 -5.37
C GLU A 407 -3.25 6.49 -3.87
N SER A 408 -3.19 7.77 -3.54
CA SER A 408 -3.25 8.28 -2.15
C SER A 408 -4.59 7.99 -1.47
N ARG A 409 -5.61 7.51 -2.20
CA ARG A 409 -6.93 7.17 -1.66
C ARG A 409 -7.16 5.67 -1.50
N PHE A 410 -6.18 4.83 -1.78
CA PHE A 410 -6.31 3.37 -1.70
C PHE A 410 -6.70 2.84 -0.32
N SER A 411 -6.41 3.55 0.76
CA SER A 411 -6.90 3.18 2.11
C SER A 411 -8.43 3.07 2.15
N ASN A 412 -9.16 3.88 1.37
CA ASN A 412 -10.62 3.85 1.32
C ASN A 412 -11.20 2.58 0.68
N LEU A 413 -10.55 2.04 -0.36
CA LEU A 413 -10.93 0.76 -0.96
C LEU A 413 -10.47 -0.44 -0.11
N LYS A 414 -9.42 -0.24 0.71
CA LYS A 414 -8.90 -1.29 1.58
C LYS A 414 -9.70 -1.38 2.86
N THR A 415 -9.54 -0.41 3.76
CA THR A 415 -10.07 -0.46 5.14
C THR A 415 -11.05 0.66 5.45
N GLY A 416 -11.10 1.72 4.64
CA GLY A 416 -11.90 2.91 4.88
C GLY A 416 -13.35 2.77 4.44
N ILE A 417 -14.03 3.91 4.38
CA ILE A 417 -15.49 3.99 4.23
C ILE A 417 -16.03 3.28 2.97
N ILE A 418 -15.34 3.37 1.83
CA ILE A 418 -15.80 2.71 0.60
C ILE A 418 -15.80 1.20 0.77
N GLN A 419 -14.78 0.64 1.41
CA GLN A 419 -14.76 -0.77 1.70
C GLN A 419 -15.91 -1.16 2.64
N ILE A 420 -16.14 -0.38 3.70
CA ILE A 420 -17.23 -0.62 4.66
C ILE A 420 -18.58 -0.68 3.94
N LEU A 421 -18.85 0.32 3.10
CA LEU A 421 -20.09 0.41 2.32
C LEU A 421 -20.20 -0.70 1.27
N ALA A 422 -19.14 -0.96 0.51
CA ALA A 422 -19.11 -2.01 -0.50
C ALA A 422 -19.34 -3.41 0.10
N ASN A 423 -18.69 -3.72 1.22
CA ASN A 423 -18.86 -4.98 1.93
C ASN A 423 -20.30 -5.18 2.42
N ALA A 424 -20.89 -4.16 3.03
CA ALA A 424 -22.24 -4.25 3.59
C ALA A 424 -23.35 -4.32 2.52
N THR A 425 -23.11 -3.80 1.32
CA THR A 425 -24.16 -3.64 0.30
C THR A 425 -23.91 -4.47 -0.97
N ASN A 426 -22.84 -5.26 -0.98
CA ASN A 426 -22.33 -5.99 -2.15
C ASN A 426 -22.01 -5.06 -3.34
N GLY A 427 -21.49 -3.86 -3.04
CA GLY A 427 -21.19 -2.82 -4.02
C GLY A 427 -19.80 -2.93 -4.63
N LEU A 428 -19.59 -2.16 -5.71
CA LEU A 428 -18.30 -1.97 -6.36
C LEU A 428 -17.66 -0.69 -5.82
N GLY A 429 -16.45 -0.77 -5.26
CA GLY A 429 -15.70 0.43 -4.85
C GLY A 429 -14.88 0.97 -6.01
N VAL A 430 -14.94 2.27 -6.28
CA VAL A 430 -14.24 2.94 -7.38
C VAL A 430 -13.55 4.20 -6.88
N ILE A 431 -12.31 4.46 -7.28
CA ILE A 431 -11.63 5.75 -7.11
C ILE A 431 -11.47 6.37 -8.50
N LEU A 432 -11.90 7.63 -8.65
CA LEU A 432 -11.67 8.42 -9.85
C LEU A 432 -10.68 9.55 -9.55
N GLU A 433 -9.58 9.61 -10.31
CA GLU A 433 -8.63 10.72 -10.20
C GLU A 433 -9.23 12.00 -10.80
N ASN A 434 -9.13 13.13 -10.09
CA ASN A 434 -9.63 14.40 -10.62
C ASN A 434 -8.81 14.87 -11.82
N ARG A 435 -9.47 15.58 -12.74
CA ARG A 435 -8.77 16.32 -13.81
C ARG A 435 -7.69 17.23 -13.21
N TYR A 436 -6.52 17.30 -13.86
CA TYR A 436 -5.36 18.09 -13.43
C TYR A 436 -4.66 17.62 -12.15
N TYR A 437 -4.91 16.40 -11.69
CA TYR A 437 -4.17 15.80 -10.57
C TYR A 437 -3.62 14.42 -10.95
N GLY A 438 -2.56 14.00 -10.25
CA GLY A 438 -1.85 12.75 -10.54
C GLY A 438 -1.35 12.68 -11.98
N GLU A 439 -1.88 11.77 -12.78
CA GLU A 439 -1.54 11.65 -14.21
C GLU A 439 -2.73 11.97 -15.14
N SER A 440 -3.84 12.48 -14.60
CA SER A 440 -5.06 12.78 -15.34
C SER A 440 -5.05 14.22 -15.90
N TRP A 441 -4.15 14.49 -16.85
CA TRP A 441 -3.93 15.81 -17.43
C TRP A 441 -4.67 16.02 -18.76
N PRO A 442 -5.56 17.03 -18.86
CA PRO A 442 -6.22 17.37 -20.12
C PRO A 442 -5.31 17.98 -21.20
N VAL A 443 -4.14 18.47 -20.79
CA VAL A 443 -3.30 19.43 -21.53
C VAL A 443 -1.82 19.20 -21.20
N GLU A 444 -0.91 19.55 -22.13
CA GLU A 444 0.52 19.27 -21.95
C GLU A 444 1.20 20.12 -20.85
N ASN A 445 0.62 21.26 -20.48
CA ASN A 445 1.14 22.17 -19.47
C ASN A 445 0.01 22.96 -18.80
N SER A 446 0.31 23.53 -17.64
CA SER A 446 -0.60 24.30 -16.79
C SER A 446 -0.46 25.81 -16.99
N SER A 447 -0.32 26.25 -18.25
CA SER A 447 -0.49 27.66 -18.60
C SER A 447 -1.92 28.13 -18.31
N THR A 448 -2.13 29.44 -18.12
CA THR A 448 -3.47 30.00 -17.80
C THR A 448 -4.53 29.65 -18.85
N ASP A 449 -4.16 29.63 -20.13
CA ASP A 449 -5.07 29.21 -21.21
C ASP A 449 -5.48 27.75 -21.07
N ASN A 450 -4.54 26.89 -20.71
CA ASN A 450 -4.77 25.46 -20.55
C ASN A 450 -5.57 25.14 -19.27
N LEU A 451 -5.35 25.88 -18.18
CA LEU A 451 -6.09 25.72 -16.93
C LEU A 451 -7.54 26.24 -16.98
N ARG A 452 -8.00 26.86 -18.08
CA ARG A 452 -9.40 27.34 -18.20
C ARG A 452 -10.46 26.25 -17.97
N PHE A 453 -10.11 24.98 -18.13
CA PHE A 453 -11.00 23.85 -17.90
C PHE A 453 -10.83 23.21 -16.51
N LEU A 454 -9.97 23.76 -15.66
CA LEU A 454 -9.88 23.41 -14.24
C LEU A 454 -10.88 24.29 -13.48
N THR A 455 -12.14 23.89 -13.52
CA THR A 455 -13.23 24.54 -12.78
C THR A 455 -14.07 23.49 -12.06
N THR A 456 -14.79 23.93 -11.04
CA THR A 456 -15.72 23.10 -10.27
C THR A 456 -16.78 22.50 -11.19
N GLU A 457 -17.37 23.31 -12.09
CA GLU A 457 -18.38 22.85 -13.04
C GLU A 457 -17.89 21.70 -13.93
N GLN A 458 -16.67 21.81 -14.48
CA GLN A 458 -16.11 20.79 -15.35
C GLN A 458 -15.80 19.50 -14.57
N THR A 459 -15.34 19.62 -13.32
CA THR A 459 -15.02 18.47 -12.46
C THR A 459 -16.28 17.71 -12.03
N ILE A 460 -17.35 18.40 -11.64
CA ILE A 460 -18.60 17.72 -11.29
C ILE A 460 -19.27 17.09 -12.51
N ALA A 461 -19.08 17.67 -13.70
CA ALA A 461 -19.52 17.09 -14.97
C ALA A 461 -18.70 15.85 -15.36
N ASP A 462 -17.40 15.79 -15.02
CA ASP A 462 -16.60 14.57 -15.17
C ASP A 462 -17.20 13.40 -14.40
N ASN A 463 -17.60 13.63 -13.15
CA ASN A 463 -18.19 12.59 -12.30
C ASN A 463 -19.48 12.01 -12.92
N ALA A 464 -20.36 12.90 -13.39
CA ALA A 464 -21.59 12.52 -14.07
C ALA A 464 -21.32 11.77 -15.39
N TYR A 465 -20.40 12.29 -16.21
CA TYR A 465 -20.03 11.68 -17.48
C TYR A 465 -19.37 10.31 -17.27
N PHE A 466 -18.49 10.19 -16.28
CA PHE A 466 -17.86 8.92 -15.91
C PHE A 466 -18.91 7.90 -15.48
N ALA A 467 -19.85 8.27 -14.59
CA ALA A 467 -20.92 7.37 -14.15
C ALA A 467 -21.77 6.83 -15.32
N GLN A 468 -21.94 7.60 -16.40
CA GLN A 468 -22.71 7.20 -17.58
C GLN A 468 -21.96 6.30 -18.57
N HIS A 469 -20.62 6.29 -18.54
CA HIS A 469 -19.81 5.69 -19.60
C HIS A 469 -18.71 4.76 -19.09
N ALA A 470 -18.47 4.70 -17.79
CA ALA A 470 -17.46 3.86 -17.19
C ALA A 470 -17.74 2.38 -17.48
N LYS A 471 -16.66 1.62 -17.63
CA LYS A 471 -16.68 0.17 -17.83
C LYS A 471 -15.73 -0.44 -16.83
N PHE A 472 -16.07 -1.60 -16.31
CA PHE A 472 -15.26 -2.28 -15.31
C PHE A 472 -14.83 -3.66 -15.83
N PRO A 473 -13.65 -3.76 -16.48
CA PRO A 473 -13.15 -5.02 -17.02
C PRO A 473 -13.03 -6.08 -15.91
N ASN A 474 -13.28 -7.35 -16.25
CA ASN A 474 -13.23 -8.48 -15.32
C ASN A 474 -14.23 -8.39 -14.15
N VAL A 475 -15.28 -7.57 -14.27
CA VAL A 475 -16.44 -7.55 -13.37
C VAL A 475 -17.63 -8.14 -14.11
N THR A 476 -18.34 -9.10 -13.51
CA THR A 476 -19.55 -9.68 -14.13
C THR A 476 -20.62 -8.61 -14.33
N GLY A 477 -21.02 -8.37 -15.58
CA GLY A 477 -21.93 -7.27 -15.93
C GLY A 477 -21.29 -5.88 -15.90
N GLY A 478 -19.96 -5.80 -15.80
CA GLY A 478 -19.19 -4.55 -15.66
C GLY A 478 -19.29 -3.57 -16.83
N ASP A 479 -19.75 -4.01 -18.00
CA ASP A 479 -20.05 -3.14 -19.15
C ASP A 479 -21.41 -2.42 -19.01
N ASP A 480 -22.30 -2.88 -18.11
CA ASP A 480 -23.68 -2.39 -17.95
C ASP A 480 -23.91 -1.66 -16.61
N LEU A 481 -22.86 -1.35 -15.85
CA LEU A 481 -22.95 -0.70 -14.53
C LEU A 481 -23.09 0.82 -14.58
N THR A 482 -23.65 1.37 -15.66
CA THR A 482 -23.73 2.81 -15.89
C THR A 482 -24.98 3.43 -15.24
N ALA A 483 -24.87 4.72 -14.87
CA ALA A 483 -25.99 5.55 -14.46
C ALA A 483 -26.84 5.97 -15.68
N PRO A 484 -28.18 6.11 -15.53
CA PRO A 484 -28.96 5.93 -14.32
C PRO A 484 -29.48 4.50 -14.13
N GLY A 485 -28.93 3.49 -14.82
CA GLY A 485 -29.39 2.09 -14.71
C GLY A 485 -28.94 1.38 -13.44
N THR A 486 -27.85 1.85 -12.83
CA THR A 486 -27.25 1.34 -11.59
C THR A 486 -27.22 2.48 -10.55
N PRO A 487 -27.43 2.22 -9.24
CA PRO A 487 -27.32 3.28 -8.24
C PRO A 487 -25.85 3.63 -7.99
N TRP A 488 -25.45 4.82 -8.43
CA TRP A 488 -24.13 5.41 -8.16
C TRP A 488 -24.20 6.30 -6.93
N ILE A 489 -23.38 6.00 -5.92
CA ILE A 489 -23.29 6.73 -4.66
C ILE A 489 -21.89 7.33 -4.55
N LEU A 490 -21.79 8.65 -4.42
CA LEU A 490 -20.53 9.37 -4.39
C LEU A 490 -20.00 9.51 -2.95
N TYR A 491 -18.69 9.60 -2.80
CA TYR A 491 -18.04 9.99 -1.56
C TYR A 491 -16.83 10.87 -1.88
N GLY A 492 -16.56 11.87 -1.03
CA GLY A 492 -15.32 12.62 -1.07
C GLY A 492 -15.06 13.38 0.23
N GLY A 493 -13.77 13.59 0.53
CA GLY A 493 -13.29 14.41 1.64
C GLY A 493 -12.80 15.79 1.17
N SER A 494 -12.94 16.85 1.96
CA SER A 494 -12.38 18.18 1.62
C SER A 494 -12.98 18.78 0.34
N LEU A 495 -12.16 19.25 -0.61
CA LEU A 495 -12.61 19.68 -1.95
C LEU A 495 -13.38 18.57 -2.68
N ALA A 496 -12.97 17.30 -2.54
CA ALA A 496 -13.73 16.17 -3.10
C ALA A 496 -15.09 15.99 -2.41
N GLY A 497 -15.22 16.38 -1.14
CA GLY A 497 -16.49 16.43 -0.43
C GLY A 497 -17.42 17.52 -0.97
N ALA A 498 -16.87 18.70 -1.24
CA ALA A 498 -17.61 19.77 -1.93
C ALA A 498 -18.05 19.33 -3.34
N GLN A 499 -17.16 18.71 -4.11
CA GLN A 499 -17.47 18.15 -5.42
C GLN A 499 -18.55 17.07 -5.36
N THR A 500 -18.56 16.21 -4.33
CA THR A 500 -19.64 15.24 -4.08
C THR A 500 -20.96 15.96 -3.89
N ALA A 501 -21.02 16.94 -2.98
CA ALA A 501 -22.23 17.71 -2.71
C ALA A 501 -22.75 18.43 -3.97
N PHE A 502 -21.86 19.11 -4.70
CA PHE A 502 -22.21 19.85 -5.91
C PHE A 502 -22.64 18.94 -7.07
N SER A 503 -22.00 17.77 -7.22
CA SER A 503 -22.46 16.74 -8.16
C SER A 503 -23.89 16.29 -7.88
N LEU A 504 -24.30 16.19 -6.61
CA LEU A 504 -25.68 15.81 -6.27
C LEU A 504 -26.66 16.97 -6.45
N VAL A 505 -26.26 18.22 -6.17
CA VAL A 505 -27.08 19.40 -6.48
C VAL A 505 -27.41 19.47 -7.98
N GLU A 506 -26.42 19.26 -8.83
CA GLU A 506 -26.57 19.40 -10.28
C GLU A 506 -27.14 18.13 -10.96
N TYR A 507 -26.75 16.94 -10.50
CA TYR A 507 -27.00 15.68 -11.19
C TYR A 507 -27.76 14.62 -10.37
N SER A 508 -28.53 14.99 -9.34
CA SER A 508 -29.35 14.05 -8.52
C SER A 508 -30.39 13.22 -9.30
N GLY A 509 -30.72 13.60 -10.55
CA GLY A 509 -31.55 12.79 -11.44
C GLY A 509 -30.79 11.62 -12.09
N LEU A 510 -29.47 11.67 -12.10
CA LEU A 510 -28.56 10.70 -12.69
C LEU A 510 -27.80 9.91 -11.60
N LEU A 511 -27.20 10.64 -10.67
CA LEU A 511 -26.46 10.11 -9.52
C LEU A 511 -27.45 9.82 -8.39
N TRP A 512 -27.31 8.66 -7.75
CA TRP A 512 -28.31 8.21 -6.80
C TRP A 512 -28.18 8.87 -5.43
N GLY A 513 -26.97 8.94 -4.87
CA GLY A 513 -26.75 9.56 -3.56
C GLY A 513 -25.30 9.99 -3.37
N GLY A 514 -24.99 10.60 -2.24
CA GLY A 514 -23.61 10.96 -1.91
C GLY A 514 -23.38 11.30 -0.45
N ILE A 515 -22.15 11.09 0.02
CA ILE A 515 -21.67 11.49 1.35
C ILE A 515 -20.55 12.52 1.15
N ALA A 516 -20.79 13.74 1.60
CA ALA A 516 -19.81 14.83 1.57
C ALA A 516 -19.17 14.96 2.95
N ALA A 517 -17.92 14.49 3.07
CA ALA A 517 -17.16 14.47 4.31
C ALA A 517 -16.20 15.67 4.39
N SER A 518 -16.26 16.45 5.48
CA SER A 518 -15.53 17.73 5.62
C SER A 518 -15.58 18.55 4.33
N GLY A 519 -16.76 18.60 3.70
CA GLY A 519 -16.90 19.14 2.35
C GLY A 519 -16.83 20.66 2.39
N VAL A 520 -15.79 21.26 1.82
CA VAL A 520 -15.57 22.72 1.78
C VAL A 520 -16.55 23.38 0.80
N ILE A 521 -17.82 23.46 1.17
CA ILE A 521 -18.93 23.92 0.32
C ILE A 521 -19.10 25.44 0.29
N HIS A 522 -18.51 26.16 1.24
CA HIS A 522 -18.57 27.62 1.32
C HIS A 522 -17.25 28.24 0.85
N ALA A 523 -17.32 29.10 -0.16
CA ALA A 523 -16.16 29.88 -0.63
C ALA A 523 -16.14 31.26 0.04
N VAL A 524 -14.98 31.62 0.60
CA VAL A 524 -14.70 32.89 1.28
C VAL A 524 -13.34 33.42 0.80
N HIS A 525 -13.08 34.72 0.78
CA HIS A 525 -11.79 35.23 0.27
C HIS A 525 -10.65 34.98 1.27
N GLY A 526 -10.81 35.42 2.51
CA GLY A 526 -9.86 35.20 3.61
C GLY A 526 -10.49 34.34 4.70
N TYR A 527 -9.69 33.46 5.29
CA TYR A 527 -10.15 32.43 6.22
C TYR A 527 -9.31 32.41 7.51
N PRO A 528 -9.48 33.40 8.40
CA PRO A 528 -8.80 33.40 9.69
C PRO A 528 -9.28 32.31 10.64
N GLU A 529 -10.49 31.78 10.41
CA GLU A 529 -11.09 30.75 11.25
C GLU A 529 -10.44 29.38 11.10
N TRP A 530 -9.56 29.18 10.11
CA TRP A 530 -8.77 27.97 9.96
C TRP A 530 -8.01 27.60 11.24
N TYR A 531 -7.53 28.60 11.98
CA TYR A 531 -6.80 28.41 13.25
C TYR A 531 -7.71 28.25 14.48
N ASN A 532 -9.03 28.43 14.36
CA ASN A 532 -9.96 28.39 15.49
C ASN A 532 -9.95 27.03 16.22
N PRO A 533 -9.94 25.87 15.53
CA PRO A 533 -9.89 24.58 16.21
C PRO A 533 -8.60 24.40 17.02
N ILE A 534 -7.47 24.89 16.50
CA ILE A 534 -6.18 24.85 17.20
C ILE A 534 -6.24 25.73 18.47
N GLN A 535 -6.75 26.96 18.35
CA GLN A 535 -6.95 27.87 19.49
C GLN A 535 -7.81 27.21 20.59
N LYS A 536 -8.91 26.55 20.18
CA LYS A 536 -9.90 26.00 21.09
C LYS A 536 -9.48 24.70 21.74
N ASN A 537 -8.87 23.79 20.97
CA ASN A 537 -8.68 22.40 21.36
C ASN A 537 -7.21 22.04 21.64
N GLY A 538 -6.25 22.90 21.27
CA GLY A 538 -4.83 22.67 21.56
C GLY A 538 -4.46 22.83 23.04
N PRO A 539 -3.29 22.35 23.47
CA PRO A 539 -2.79 22.55 24.84
C PRO A 539 -2.73 24.03 25.20
N GLN A 540 -3.53 24.47 26.17
CA GLN A 540 -3.80 25.90 26.37
C GLN A 540 -2.58 26.70 26.84
N ASP A 541 -1.62 26.06 27.50
CA ASP A 541 -0.33 26.65 27.87
C ASP A 541 0.55 26.93 26.64
N CYS A 542 0.61 25.98 25.69
CA CYS A 542 1.28 26.13 24.39
C CYS A 542 0.64 27.26 23.58
N ILE A 543 -0.69 27.18 23.39
CA ILE A 543 -1.48 28.15 22.62
C ILE A 543 -1.35 29.56 23.22
N THR A 544 -1.41 29.71 24.54
CA THR A 544 -1.25 31.00 25.21
C THR A 544 0.15 31.59 25.01
N ARG A 545 1.21 30.75 25.05
CA ARG A 545 2.59 31.21 24.80
C ARG A 545 2.75 31.70 23.36
N ILE A 546 2.25 30.93 22.39
CA ILE A 546 2.33 31.30 20.97
C ILE A 546 1.57 32.61 20.72
N ASN A 547 0.32 32.74 21.16
CA ASN A 547 -0.46 33.97 21.01
C ASN A 547 0.31 35.20 21.55
N LYS A 548 0.88 35.09 22.76
CA LYS A 548 1.64 36.19 23.38
C LYS A 548 2.94 36.51 22.62
N ILE A 549 3.64 35.48 22.12
CA ILE A 549 4.83 35.68 21.29
C ILE A 549 4.44 36.39 19.99
N ILE A 550 3.39 35.94 19.31
CA ILE A 550 2.91 36.52 18.05
C ILE A 550 2.46 37.98 18.24
N ASP A 551 1.74 38.31 19.31
CA ASP A 551 1.37 39.71 19.59
C ASP A 551 2.61 40.60 19.78
N LYS A 552 3.67 40.07 20.40
CA LYS A 552 4.94 40.78 20.52
C LYS A 552 5.69 40.88 19.20
N VAL A 553 5.66 39.84 18.35
CA VAL A 553 6.19 39.88 16.96
C VAL A 553 5.49 40.98 16.17
N ASP A 554 4.15 41.00 16.18
CA ASP A 554 3.35 42.00 15.49
C ASP A 554 3.64 43.41 16.00
N HIS A 555 3.84 43.59 17.32
CA HIS A 555 4.26 44.87 17.88
C HIS A 555 5.60 45.38 17.32
N LEU A 556 6.60 44.50 17.21
CA LEU A 556 7.90 44.87 16.61
C LEU A 556 7.75 45.27 15.14
N ILE A 557 6.93 44.55 14.38
CA ILE A 557 6.65 44.82 12.97
C ILE A 557 5.92 46.17 12.81
N GLN A 558 4.87 46.41 13.60
CA GLN A 558 4.09 47.66 13.58
C GLN A 558 4.93 48.89 13.92
N THR A 559 5.80 48.76 14.92
CA THR A 559 6.71 49.84 15.34
C THR A 559 7.90 50.01 14.40
N LYS A 560 8.02 49.16 13.37
CA LYS A 560 9.10 49.16 12.37
C LYS A 560 10.49 49.09 13.01
N ASN A 561 10.63 48.36 14.11
CA ASN A 561 11.89 48.23 14.83
C ASN A 561 12.81 47.24 14.11
N THR A 562 13.50 47.71 13.07
CA THR A 562 14.32 46.86 12.17
C THR A 562 15.41 46.09 12.90
N GLN A 563 16.03 46.67 13.93
CA GLN A 563 17.04 45.98 14.73
C GLN A 563 16.44 44.81 15.52
N ALA A 564 15.31 45.04 16.21
CA ALA A 564 14.64 43.99 16.97
C ALA A 564 14.07 42.89 16.07
N ILE A 565 13.54 43.26 14.90
CA ILE A 565 13.06 42.31 13.89
C ILE A 565 14.20 41.42 13.38
N GLN A 566 15.37 42.01 13.08
CA GLN A 566 16.52 41.21 12.64
C GLN A 566 16.99 40.27 13.75
N GLN A 567 17.10 40.75 15.00
CA GLN A 567 17.46 39.90 16.14
C GLN A 567 16.44 38.76 16.35
N LEU A 568 15.15 39.02 16.19
CA LEU A 568 14.10 38.01 16.25
C LEU A 568 14.31 36.95 15.17
N LYS A 569 14.54 37.36 13.91
CA LYS A 569 14.81 36.41 12.82
C LYS A 569 16.05 35.56 13.10
N ASP A 570 17.12 36.16 13.61
CA ASP A 570 18.36 35.46 13.97
C ASP A 570 18.12 34.41 15.07
N ILE A 571 17.28 34.71 16.07
CA ILE A 571 16.89 33.76 17.13
C ILE A 571 16.29 32.47 16.55
N PHE A 572 15.42 32.62 15.54
CA PHE A 572 14.78 31.52 14.81
C PHE A 572 15.68 30.88 13.75
N GLY A 573 16.90 31.36 13.53
CA GLY A 573 17.78 30.87 12.46
C GLY A 573 17.35 31.28 11.06
N LEU A 574 16.49 32.30 10.95
CA LEU A 574 15.90 32.80 9.70
C LEU A 574 16.39 34.22 9.35
N GLY A 575 17.58 34.59 9.86
CA GLY A 575 18.16 35.92 9.73
C GLY A 575 18.25 36.43 8.30
N SER A 576 18.53 35.53 7.35
CA SER A 576 18.67 35.83 5.93
C SER A 576 17.35 36.11 5.19
N LEU A 577 16.19 35.69 5.72
CA LEU A 577 14.89 35.89 5.03
C LEU A 577 14.57 37.37 4.81
N SER A 578 14.40 37.81 3.56
CA SER A 578 14.13 39.21 3.25
C SER A 578 12.67 39.60 3.53
N SER A 579 11.73 38.71 3.25
CA SER A 579 10.29 38.93 3.45
C SER A 579 9.85 38.64 4.88
N LEU A 580 9.14 39.60 5.50
CA LEU A 580 8.51 39.39 6.80
C LEU A 580 7.34 38.40 6.72
N GLY A 581 6.65 38.34 5.57
CA GLY A 581 5.60 37.35 5.33
C GLY A 581 6.16 35.94 5.29
N ASP A 582 7.29 35.72 4.60
CA ASP A 582 7.96 34.41 4.55
C ASP A 582 8.45 34.01 5.94
N PHE A 583 9.02 34.95 6.71
CA PHE A 583 9.41 34.70 8.10
C PHE A 583 8.21 34.28 8.96
N ALA A 584 7.11 35.04 8.91
CA ALA A 584 5.89 34.75 9.66
C ALA A 584 5.27 33.40 9.27
N MET A 585 5.29 33.08 7.98
CA MET A 585 4.79 31.82 7.44
C MET A 585 5.64 30.64 7.92
N THR A 586 6.96 30.78 7.86
CA THR A 586 7.91 29.72 8.23
C THR A 586 7.80 29.33 9.70
N ILE A 587 7.72 30.31 10.61
CA ILE A 587 7.58 30.00 12.04
C ILE A 587 6.22 29.35 12.35
N ALA A 588 5.19 29.59 11.52
CA ALA A 588 3.87 29.01 11.68
C ALA A 588 3.71 27.59 11.09
N PHE A 589 4.70 27.06 10.35
CA PHE A 589 4.62 25.71 9.76
C PHE A 589 4.24 24.58 10.73
N PRO A 590 4.69 24.55 12.01
CA PRO A 590 4.25 23.52 12.96
C PRO A 590 2.74 23.53 13.26
N LEU A 591 2.04 24.63 12.95
CA LEU A 591 0.59 24.79 13.12
C LEU A 591 -0.20 24.53 11.84
N GLY A 592 0.47 24.62 10.67
CA GLY A 592 -0.15 24.80 9.36
C GLY A 592 0.09 26.21 8.84
N GLY A 593 0.99 26.37 7.88
CA GLY A 593 1.20 27.63 7.17
C GLY A 593 0.17 27.84 6.05
N PRO A 594 -0.02 29.07 5.55
CA PRO A 594 -0.88 29.31 4.39
C PRO A 594 -0.35 28.56 3.16
N MET A 595 -1.23 27.85 2.46
CA MET A 595 -0.98 27.05 1.25
C MET A 595 -0.01 25.86 1.36
N ASN A 596 1.17 26.00 1.97
CA ASN A 596 2.17 24.92 2.04
C ASN A 596 2.89 24.92 3.40
N TYR A 597 3.26 23.72 3.86
CA TYR A 597 4.07 23.47 5.05
C TYR A 597 4.83 22.13 4.89
N PRO A 598 6.11 22.06 5.31
CA PRO A 598 6.97 20.90 5.06
C PRO A 598 6.80 19.74 6.06
N THR A 599 5.99 19.92 7.11
CA THR A 599 5.78 18.94 8.19
C THR A 599 4.29 18.73 8.43
N ASN A 600 3.88 17.59 8.96
CA ASN A 600 2.49 17.37 9.37
C ASN A 600 2.08 18.34 10.49
N THR A 601 0.79 18.67 10.54
CA THR A 601 0.23 19.72 11.38
C THR A 601 -1.04 19.26 12.09
N TRP A 602 -1.81 20.19 12.65
CA TRP A 602 -3.11 19.87 13.25
C TRP A 602 -4.07 19.18 12.26
N GLN A 603 -4.02 19.55 10.98
CA GLN A 603 -4.90 19.00 9.95
C GLN A 603 -4.71 17.48 9.78
N GLU A 604 -3.47 17.00 9.89
CA GLU A 604 -3.06 15.61 9.65
C GLU A 604 -3.25 14.68 10.86
N LEU A 605 -3.76 15.20 12.00
CA LEU A 605 -4.12 14.37 13.14
C LEU A 605 -5.17 13.33 12.73
N ASN A 606 -5.08 12.12 13.29
CA ASN A 606 -6.01 11.03 13.02
C ASN A 606 -6.34 10.22 14.27
N TRP A 607 -7.53 9.63 14.32
CA TRP A 607 -7.92 8.76 15.44
C TRP A 607 -7.22 7.39 15.41
N TYR A 608 -6.74 6.94 14.24
CA TYR A 608 -6.07 5.65 14.09
C TYR A 608 -4.55 5.83 14.02
N PRO A 609 -3.77 5.19 14.92
CA PRO A 609 -2.31 5.40 14.99
C PRO A 609 -1.52 5.13 13.71
N ALA A 610 -2.03 4.32 12.78
CA ALA A 610 -1.32 4.07 11.51
C ALA A 610 -1.44 5.23 10.50
N TYR A 611 -2.38 6.15 10.71
CA TYR A 611 -2.60 7.33 9.88
C TYR A 611 -2.38 8.63 10.64
N ASP A 612 -2.15 8.57 11.96
CA ASP A 612 -1.97 9.74 12.82
C ASP A 612 -0.56 10.35 12.67
N SER A 613 -0.49 11.67 12.76
CA SER A 613 0.74 12.46 12.71
C SER A 613 0.77 13.46 13.87
N PRO A 614 1.28 13.06 15.06
CA PRO A 614 1.17 13.85 16.28
C PRO A 614 2.20 15.00 16.40
N ASP A 615 2.80 15.43 15.28
CA ASP A 615 3.87 16.43 15.20
C ASP A 615 3.49 17.76 15.89
N PHE A 616 2.24 18.20 15.77
CA PHE A 616 1.73 19.37 16.49
C PHE A 616 1.90 19.25 18.01
N PHE A 617 1.67 18.06 18.59
CA PHE A 617 1.84 17.84 20.02
C PHE A 617 3.31 17.80 20.42
N ALA A 618 4.19 17.28 19.56
CA ALA A 618 5.64 17.36 19.76
C ALA A 618 6.12 18.81 19.78
N PHE A 619 5.63 19.63 18.86
CA PHE A 619 5.86 21.08 18.85
C PHE A 619 5.39 21.74 20.15
N CYS A 620 4.14 21.49 20.56
CA CYS A 620 3.62 22.09 21.77
C CYS A 620 4.36 21.66 23.04
N ASN A 621 4.70 20.38 23.17
CA ASN A 621 5.49 19.87 24.29
C ASN A 621 6.86 20.56 24.39
N ASN A 622 7.48 20.85 23.25
CA ASN A 622 8.73 21.58 23.23
C ASN A 622 8.54 23.04 23.69
N VAL A 623 7.54 23.76 23.15
CA VAL A 623 7.25 25.16 23.54
C VAL A 623 6.94 25.33 25.03
N THR A 624 6.36 24.30 25.66
CA THR A 624 5.95 24.31 27.06
C THR A 624 6.90 23.56 28.00
N ASP A 625 8.03 23.05 27.51
CA ASP A 625 8.97 22.29 28.32
C ASP A 625 9.52 23.11 29.49
N LEU A 626 9.13 22.72 30.71
CA LEU A 626 9.57 23.36 31.95
C LEU A 626 11.02 23.01 32.32
N ASN A 627 11.56 21.95 31.72
CA ASN A 627 12.92 21.47 31.95
C ASN A 627 13.86 21.82 30.77
N ALA A 628 13.43 22.72 29.89
CA ALA A 628 14.23 23.16 28.76
C ALA A 628 15.62 23.63 29.24
N PRO A 629 16.70 23.24 28.55
CA PRO A 629 18.07 23.66 28.88
C PRO A 629 18.21 25.17 29.12
N ALA A 630 19.07 25.55 30.07
CA ALA A 630 19.23 26.95 30.49
C ALA A 630 19.61 27.90 29.33
N ASN A 631 20.35 27.41 28.34
CA ASN A 631 20.69 28.17 27.13
C ASN A 631 19.47 28.44 26.24
N ILE A 632 18.49 27.53 26.21
CA ILE A 632 17.22 27.71 25.50
C ILE A 632 16.36 28.71 26.26
N THR A 633 16.16 28.53 27.57
CA THR A 633 15.31 29.43 28.37
C THR A 633 15.88 30.85 28.48
N ALA A 634 17.20 31.02 28.39
CA ALA A 634 17.84 32.35 28.40
C ALA A 634 17.42 33.22 27.20
N VAL A 635 16.98 32.61 26.08
CA VAL A 635 16.51 33.33 24.89
C VAL A 635 15.23 34.13 25.17
N ASP A 636 14.39 33.69 26.11
CA ASP A 636 13.13 34.37 26.48
C ASP A 636 13.34 35.82 26.95
N LEU A 637 14.56 36.17 27.38
CA LEU A 637 14.92 37.53 27.84
C LEU A 637 15.59 38.39 26.76
N GLN A 638 16.00 37.83 25.63
CA GLN A 638 16.83 38.54 24.64
C GLN A 638 16.12 39.72 23.97
N LEU A 639 14.79 39.66 23.85
CA LEU A 639 13.96 40.72 23.26
C LEU A 639 13.13 41.49 24.31
N ALA A 640 13.36 41.25 25.60
CA ALA A 640 12.56 41.82 26.68
C ALA A 640 12.64 43.36 26.74
N ASN A 641 13.79 43.94 26.37
CA ASN A 641 13.98 45.40 26.31
C ASN A 641 13.01 46.09 25.32
N TYR A 642 12.59 45.39 24.26
CA TYR A 642 11.63 45.89 23.28
C TYR A 642 10.18 45.73 23.74
N THR A 643 9.95 45.04 24.86
CA THR A 643 8.64 44.80 25.46
C THR A 643 8.63 45.19 26.93
N HIS A 644 9.15 46.38 27.25
CA HIS A 644 9.15 46.97 28.60
C HIS A 644 9.74 46.09 29.72
N GLY A 645 10.72 45.26 29.38
CA GLY A 645 11.38 44.34 30.31
C GLY A 645 10.63 43.02 30.51
N GLU A 646 9.51 42.79 29.83
CA GLU A 646 8.76 41.54 29.95
C GLU A 646 9.40 40.39 29.16
N PRO A 647 9.62 39.21 29.77
CA PRO A 647 10.11 38.04 29.06
C PRO A 647 9.12 37.57 27.99
N TRP A 648 9.64 37.00 26.92
CA TRP A 648 8.88 36.30 25.89
C TRP A 648 8.86 34.81 26.23
N THR A 649 8.09 34.45 27.26
CA THR A 649 8.07 33.09 27.81
C THR A 649 7.79 32.03 26.75
N GLY A 650 8.72 31.09 26.56
CA GLY A 650 8.66 30.02 25.56
C GLY A 650 9.27 30.37 24.20
N LEU A 651 9.79 31.60 24.01
CA LEU A 651 10.42 32.01 22.74
C LEU A 651 11.62 31.15 22.40
N GLY A 652 12.49 30.87 23.38
CA GLY A 652 13.67 30.05 23.16
C GLY A 652 13.34 28.65 22.68
N ALA A 653 12.34 28.03 23.33
CA ALA A 653 11.91 26.70 22.96
C ALA A 653 11.23 26.68 21.58
N TYR A 654 10.34 27.63 21.29
CA TYR A 654 9.73 27.79 19.98
C TYR A 654 10.79 27.94 18.88
N ALA A 655 11.73 28.87 19.06
CA ALA A 655 12.82 29.08 18.12
C ALA A 655 13.71 27.84 17.98
N ASN A 656 13.95 27.11 19.06
CA ASN A 656 14.69 25.86 19.02
C ASN A 656 13.97 24.80 18.16
N TYR A 657 12.66 24.61 18.33
CA TYR A 657 11.90 23.66 17.50
C TYR A 657 11.96 24.04 16.02
N VAL A 658 11.73 25.32 15.71
CA VAL A 658 11.80 25.81 14.32
C VAL A 658 13.19 25.53 13.73
N LYS A 659 14.28 25.76 14.48
CA LYS A 659 15.63 25.46 13.98
C LYS A 659 15.86 23.97 13.74
N GLU A 660 15.52 23.14 14.72
CA GLU A 660 15.84 21.72 14.70
C GLU A 660 14.95 20.90 13.77
N VAL A 661 13.70 21.33 13.55
CA VAL A 661 12.69 20.55 12.80
C VAL A 661 12.33 21.21 11.47
N ILE A 662 12.28 22.54 11.40
CA ILE A 662 11.88 23.26 10.20
C ILE A 662 13.10 23.72 9.41
N VAL A 663 13.98 24.55 9.99
CA VAL A 663 15.16 25.07 9.30
C VAL A 663 16.12 23.95 8.89
N SER A 664 16.18 22.86 9.65
CA SER A 664 16.98 21.68 9.31
C SER A 664 16.53 20.94 8.04
N THR A 665 15.31 21.19 7.53
CA THR A 665 14.89 20.66 6.22
C THR A 665 15.48 21.45 5.05
N CYS A 666 16.01 22.66 5.29
CA CYS A 666 16.68 23.45 4.29
C CYS A 666 18.09 22.88 4.02
N PRO A 667 18.49 22.64 2.76
CA PRO A 667 19.77 22.00 2.46
C PRO A 667 21.00 22.77 2.96
N SER A 668 20.92 24.10 3.04
CA SER A 668 22.00 24.96 3.51
C SER A 668 21.51 26.37 3.86
N GLU A 669 22.21 27.06 4.76
CA GLU A 669 21.80 28.40 5.25
C GLU A 669 21.74 29.48 4.17
N ASP A 670 22.53 29.36 3.10
CA ASP A 670 22.54 30.28 1.96
C ASP A 670 21.29 30.20 1.08
N LEU A 671 20.51 29.12 1.21
CA LEU A 671 19.25 28.90 0.48
C LEU A 671 18.01 29.32 1.27
N ILE A 672 18.15 29.78 2.52
CA ILE A 672 17.01 30.15 3.37
C ILE A 672 16.09 31.16 2.68
N ASP A 673 16.66 32.20 2.04
CA ASP A 673 15.92 33.25 1.32
C ASP A 673 15.67 32.93 -0.17
N THR A 674 15.56 31.64 -0.52
CA THR A 674 15.22 31.20 -1.86
C THR A 674 14.04 30.23 -1.85
N THR A 675 13.46 29.98 -3.04
CA THR A 675 12.34 29.04 -3.24
C THR A 675 12.70 27.57 -3.00
N GLU A 676 13.99 27.28 -2.89
CA GLU A 676 14.52 25.98 -2.48
C GLU A 676 14.30 25.71 -0.98
N CYS A 677 14.06 26.75 -0.17
CA CYS A 677 13.71 26.62 1.24
C CYS A 677 12.43 27.39 1.60
N PHE A 678 12.54 28.64 2.04
CA PHE A 678 11.43 29.31 2.74
C PHE A 678 10.95 30.60 2.08
N SER A 679 11.65 31.11 1.06
CA SER A 679 11.21 32.31 0.37
C SER A 679 10.10 31.99 -0.63
N THR A 680 9.03 32.78 -0.58
CA THR A 680 7.98 32.77 -1.61
C THR A 680 8.11 33.94 -2.58
N GLN A 681 9.15 34.78 -2.46
CA GLN A 681 9.31 36.00 -3.25
C GLN A 681 10.03 35.75 -4.60
N ASN A 682 9.49 34.87 -5.44
CA ASN A 682 10.09 34.54 -6.73
C ASN A 682 9.04 34.43 -7.84
N GLN A 683 8.83 35.53 -8.57
CA GLN A 683 7.84 35.56 -9.65
C GLN A 683 8.15 34.55 -10.77
N THR A 684 9.42 34.27 -11.07
CA THR A 684 9.79 33.30 -12.13
C THR A 684 9.47 31.87 -11.72
N TYR A 685 9.65 31.52 -10.44
CA TYR A 685 9.24 30.23 -9.89
C TYR A 685 7.73 30.01 -10.04
N TYR A 686 6.91 30.97 -9.59
CA TYR A 686 5.45 30.87 -9.72
C TYR A 686 4.99 30.88 -11.19
N ALA A 687 5.72 31.52 -12.10
CA ALA A 687 5.41 31.54 -13.53
C ALA A 687 5.71 30.22 -14.26
N ASP A 688 6.34 29.23 -13.60
CA ASP A 688 6.55 27.90 -14.20
C ASP A 688 5.20 27.22 -14.51
N ILE A 689 5.02 26.86 -15.78
CA ILE A 689 3.80 26.27 -16.30
C ILE A 689 3.81 24.74 -16.25
N THR A 690 4.83 24.13 -15.66
CA THR A 690 4.92 22.67 -15.50
C THR A 690 3.72 22.15 -14.71
N ASN A 691 3.13 21.06 -15.20
CA ASN A 691 2.00 20.40 -14.56
C ASN A 691 2.38 19.95 -13.13
N SER A 692 1.64 20.44 -12.14
CA SER A 692 1.78 20.03 -10.74
C SER A 692 0.46 20.22 -10.00
N GLY A 693 0.19 19.35 -9.01
CA GLY A 693 -1.00 19.45 -8.18
C GLY A 693 -1.09 20.78 -7.43
N ASP A 694 0.04 21.27 -6.91
CA ASP A 694 0.11 22.54 -6.17
C ASP A 694 -0.30 23.72 -7.03
N ARG A 695 0.17 23.76 -8.29
CA ARG A 695 -0.22 24.80 -9.25
C ARG A 695 -1.70 24.70 -9.61
N SER A 696 -2.23 23.50 -9.79
CA SER A 696 -3.65 23.26 -10.06
C SER A 696 -4.52 23.71 -8.89
N TYR A 697 -4.14 23.36 -7.66
CA TYR A 697 -4.85 23.79 -6.46
C TYR A 697 -4.80 25.31 -6.28
N LEU A 698 -3.61 25.92 -6.44
CA LEU A 698 -3.45 27.37 -6.44
C LEU A 698 -4.36 28.04 -7.47
N TYR A 699 -4.48 27.49 -8.69
CA TYR A 699 -5.37 28.05 -9.70
C TYR A 699 -6.84 28.00 -9.26
N SER A 700 -7.30 26.89 -8.66
CA SER A 700 -8.67 26.77 -8.12
C SER A 700 -8.95 27.77 -7.00
N THR A 701 -8.00 27.98 -6.07
CA THR A 701 -8.14 29.01 -5.03
C THR A 701 -8.15 30.42 -5.60
N CYS A 702 -7.34 30.69 -6.62
CA CYS A 702 -7.24 31.99 -7.26
C CYS A 702 -8.45 32.35 -8.14
N THR A 703 -9.24 31.36 -8.60
CA THR A 703 -10.35 31.59 -9.53
C THR A 703 -11.74 31.42 -8.91
N GLU A 704 -11.97 30.41 -8.07
CA GLU A 704 -13.31 30.08 -7.57
C GLU A 704 -13.42 30.00 -6.03
N GLN A 705 -12.36 29.57 -5.32
CA GLN A 705 -12.52 29.11 -3.92
C GLN A 705 -12.06 30.10 -2.84
N GLY A 706 -10.90 30.74 -3.03
CA GLY A 706 -10.26 31.55 -2.00
C GLY A 706 -9.77 30.71 -0.81
N ALA A 707 -10.38 30.94 0.34
CA ALA A 707 -10.10 30.36 1.65
C ALA A 707 -8.64 30.52 2.12
N TYR A 708 -8.02 31.66 1.81
CA TYR A 708 -6.64 31.92 2.21
C TYR A 708 -6.52 31.95 3.72
N GLN A 709 -5.67 31.11 4.31
CA GLN A 709 -5.47 31.09 5.76
C GLN A 709 -4.87 32.41 6.22
N LEU A 710 -5.55 33.09 7.12
CA LEU A 710 -5.19 34.43 7.57
C LEU A 710 -5.07 34.49 9.10
N PRO A 711 -4.42 35.53 9.64
CA PRO A 711 -4.37 35.77 11.07
C PRO A 711 -5.68 36.37 11.57
N GLN A 712 -5.97 36.17 12.85
CA GLN A 712 -7.10 36.84 13.51
C GLN A 712 -6.86 38.37 13.54
N PRO A 713 -7.93 39.21 13.47
CA PRO A 713 -7.77 40.65 13.48
C PRO A 713 -7.13 41.15 14.79
N TYR A 714 -6.61 42.38 14.76
CA TYR A 714 -6.06 43.02 15.96
C TYR A 714 -7.09 43.07 17.09
N GLY A 715 -6.66 42.74 18.31
CA GLY A 715 -7.51 42.66 19.49
C GLY A 715 -8.07 41.26 19.78
N THR A 716 -7.92 40.31 18.85
CA THR A 716 -8.26 38.89 19.04
C THR A 716 -6.98 38.05 19.06
N PRO A 717 -6.78 37.09 19.97
CA PRO A 717 -5.60 36.22 19.96
C PRO A 717 -5.37 35.55 18.60
N SER A 718 -4.14 35.59 18.09
CA SER A 718 -3.76 35.02 16.80
C SER A 718 -2.55 34.10 16.92
N LEU A 719 -2.63 32.94 16.29
CA LEU A 719 -1.52 31.99 16.15
C LEU A 719 -0.58 32.34 14.98
N LEU A 720 -1.06 33.18 14.06
CA LEU A 720 -0.34 33.64 12.88
C LEU A 720 -0.09 35.15 13.00
N SER A 721 1.08 35.62 12.57
CA SER A 721 1.39 37.05 12.56
C SER A 721 0.57 37.81 11.51
N ARG A 722 0.15 39.03 11.86
CA ARG A 722 -0.70 39.91 11.05
C ARG A 722 0.00 40.58 9.89
N VAL A 723 1.28 40.27 9.67
CA VAL A 723 2.01 40.64 8.45
C VAL A 723 1.58 39.78 7.26
N ILE A 724 0.99 38.60 7.51
CA ILE A 724 0.36 37.79 6.48
C ILE A 724 -1.04 38.35 6.25
N ASP A 725 -1.22 39.02 5.11
CA ASP A 725 -2.50 39.59 4.68
C ASP A 725 -2.92 39.03 3.31
N LEU A 726 -4.08 39.48 2.83
CA LEU A 726 -4.57 39.09 1.50
C LEU A 726 -3.63 39.48 0.37
N ASN A 727 -2.84 40.57 0.51
CA ASN A 727 -1.92 40.97 -0.55
C ASN A 727 -0.78 39.94 -0.66
N TYR A 728 -0.22 39.53 0.49
CA TYR A 728 0.84 38.54 0.55
C TYR A 728 0.42 37.19 -0.04
N THR A 729 -0.81 36.72 0.19
CA THR A 729 -1.27 35.45 -0.40
C THR A 729 -1.73 35.60 -1.85
N GLN A 730 -2.43 36.68 -2.20
CA GLN A 730 -2.99 36.90 -3.55
C GLN A 730 -1.91 37.23 -4.59
N GLN A 731 -0.74 37.73 -4.19
CA GLN A 731 0.34 38.05 -5.14
C GLN A 731 0.77 36.81 -5.95
N TRP A 732 0.75 35.61 -5.33
CA TRP A 732 1.10 34.35 -5.99
C TRP A 732 0.17 34.05 -7.16
N CYS A 733 -1.12 34.38 -7.06
CA CYS A 733 -2.08 34.24 -8.16
C CYS A 733 -1.68 35.08 -9.38
N SER A 734 -1.31 36.34 -9.13
CA SER A 734 -0.94 37.29 -10.19
C SER A 734 0.40 36.93 -10.85
N TRP A 735 1.32 36.37 -10.08
CA TRP A 735 2.60 35.86 -10.59
C TRP A 735 2.44 34.56 -11.37
N ALA A 736 1.61 33.65 -10.86
CA ALA A 736 1.48 32.31 -11.44
C ALA A 736 0.67 32.29 -12.73
N PHE A 737 -0.36 33.14 -12.84
CA PHE A 737 -1.36 33.03 -13.92
C PHE A 737 -1.48 34.31 -14.73
N PRO A 738 -0.44 34.69 -15.50
CA PRO A 738 -0.53 35.82 -16.40
C PRO A 738 -1.55 35.58 -17.52
N LYS A 739 -2.00 36.65 -18.16
CA LYS A 739 -2.96 36.60 -19.26
C LYS A 739 -2.44 35.84 -20.46
N GLY A 740 -3.13 34.75 -20.81
CA GLY A 740 -2.87 33.98 -22.03
C GLY A 740 -3.58 34.58 -23.26
N PRO A 741 -3.05 34.32 -24.48
CA PRO A 741 -3.62 34.83 -25.72
C PRO A 741 -4.95 34.17 -26.13
N LEU A 742 -5.25 32.94 -25.67
CA LEU A 742 -6.43 32.19 -26.12
C LEU A 742 -7.65 32.42 -25.23
N SER A 743 -7.46 32.48 -23.91
CA SER A 743 -8.53 32.52 -22.93
C SER A 743 -8.28 33.61 -21.89
N PRO A 744 -8.34 34.88 -22.33
CA PRO A 744 -8.11 36.04 -21.45
C PRO A 744 -9.06 36.12 -20.25
N GLN A 745 -10.20 35.46 -20.30
CA GLN A 745 -11.19 35.37 -19.23
C GLN A 745 -10.85 34.35 -18.14
N ALA A 746 -9.87 33.46 -18.37
CA ALA A 746 -9.41 32.46 -17.41
C ALA A 746 -8.43 33.03 -16.37
N VAL A 747 -8.02 34.28 -16.55
CA VAL A 747 -7.04 34.95 -15.68
C VAL A 747 -7.67 35.25 -14.32
N PRO A 748 -7.04 34.82 -13.20
CA PRO A 748 -7.46 35.22 -11.87
C PRO A 748 -7.52 36.74 -11.71
N SER A 749 -8.54 37.22 -10.99
CA SER A 749 -8.64 38.64 -10.67
C SER A 749 -7.58 39.03 -9.62
N PRO A 750 -6.93 40.21 -9.77
CA PRO A 750 -5.96 40.69 -8.77
C PRO A 750 -6.62 41.05 -7.43
N ASN A 751 -7.94 41.21 -7.39
CA ASN A 751 -8.71 41.55 -6.18
C ASN A 751 -9.23 40.31 -5.44
N GLY A 752 -8.91 39.10 -5.91
CA GLY A 752 -9.46 37.85 -5.37
C GLY A 752 -10.32 37.08 -6.37
N PRO A 753 -10.63 35.80 -6.06
CA PRO A 753 -11.47 34.92 -6.87
C PRO A 753 -12.92 35.39 -6.96
N ASP A 754 -13.61 34.97 -8.01
CA ASP A 754 -15.06 35.15 -8.13
C ASP A 754 -15.78 34.00 -7.43
N LEU A 755 -16.07 34.20 -6.15
CA LEU A 755 -16.69 33.21 -5.27
C LEU A 755 -18.10 32.79 -5.72
N THR A 756 -18.74 33.55 -6.63
CA THR A 756 -20.10 33.24 -7.09
C THR A 756 -20.17 31.91 -7.85
N TRP A 757 -19.09 31.54 -8.55
CA TRP A 757 -19.02 30.27 -9.29
C TRP A 757 -19.08 29.04 -8.39
N TYR A 758 -18.57 29.18 -7.18
CA TYR A 758 -18.53 28.11 -6.19
C TYR A 758 -19.79 28.13 -5.31
N ASN A 759 -20.18 29.31 -4.80
CA ASN A 759 -21.32 29.44 -3.89
C ASN A 759 -22.69 29.24 -4.56
N LYS A 760 -22.79 29.29 -5.90
CA LYS A 760 -24.05 29.06 -6.62
C LYS A 760 -24.69 27.69 -6.37
N TYR A 761 -23.92 26.71 -5.89
CA TYR A 761 -24.43 25.37 -5.56
C TYR A 761 -25.20 25.30 -4.23
N GLY A 762 -25.41 26.44 -3.58
CA GLY A 762 -26.28 26.57 -2.41
C GLY A 762 -25.58 27.08 -1.16
N ASP A 763 -24.25 27.17 -1.18
CA ASP A 763 -23.45 27.65 -0.05
C ASP A 763 -23.82 26.88 1.25
N PHE A 764 -23.85 27.49 2.43
CA PHE A 764 -24.35 26.86 3.65
C PHE A 764 -25.79 26.32 3.51
N ASN A 765 -26.61 26.83 2.58
CA ASN A 765 -27.96 26.35 2.32
C ASN A 765 -28.04 25.20 1.33
N LEU A 766 -26.90 24.62 0.95
CA LEU A 766 -26.82 23.47 0.06
C LEU A 766 -27.68 22.32 0.57
N SER A 767 -28.44 21.73 -0.36
CA SER A 767 -29.26 20.55 -0.13
C SER A 767 -29.53 19.85 -1.46
N ALA A 768 -29.56 18.52 -1.42
CA ALA A 768 -29.92 17.68 -2.55
C ALA A 768 -30.58 16.38 -2.03
N PRO A 769 -31.43 15.70 -2.83
CA PRO A 769 -31.94 14.39 -2.46
C PRO A 769 -30.80 13.40 -2.23
N ARG A 770 -30.90 12.60 -1.15
CA ARG A 770 -29.94 11.53 -0.80
C ARG A 770 -28.49 12.03 -0.68
N LEU A 771 -28.33 13.24 -0.12
CA LEU A 771 -27.04 13.81 0.23
C LEU A 771 -26.88 13.78 1.76
N ALA A 772 -25.84 13.11 2.24
CA ALA A 772 -25.40 13.10 3.62
C ALA A 772 -24.20 14.04 3.80
N LEU A 773 -24.19 14.83 4.88
CA LEU A 773 -23.16 15.82 5.16
C LEU A 773 -22.52 15.52 6.51
N ILE A 774 -21.22 15.24 6.53
CA ILE A 774 -20.51 14.83 7.75
C ILE A 774 -19.24 15.65 7.94
N ASP A 775 -19.02 16.25 9.11
CA ASP A 775 -17.83 17.06 9.38
C ASP A 775 -17.17 16.68 10.71
N GLY A 776 -15.88 17.00 10.84
CA GLY A 776 -15.13 16.91 12.10
C GLY A 776 -15.32 18.14 13.00
N GLY A 777 -15.58 17.93 14.29
CA GLY A 777 -15.73 19.01 15.26
C GLY A 777 -14.44 19.80 15.58
N SER A 778 -13.27 19.20 15.31
CA SER A 778 -11.92 19.74 15.50
C SER A 778 -11.21 20.02 14.16
N ASP A 779 -11.91 19.90 13.04
CA ASP A 779 -11.36 20.13 11.70
C ASP A 779 -11.14 21.63 11.44
N VAL A 780 -9.94 21.98 10.99
CA VAL A 780 -9.53 23.33 10.59
C VAL A 780 -10.33 23.88 9.41
N TRP A 781 -10.95 23.00 8.60
CA TRP A 781 -11.80 23.39 7.49
C TRP A 781 -13.28 23.53 7.85
N ARG A 782 -13.69 23.14 9.06
CA ARG A 782 -15.12 23.04 9.44
C ARG A 782 -15.90 24.32 9.16
N ASP A 783 -15.27 25.48 9.32
CA ASP A 783 -15.93 26.78 9.19
C ASP A 783 -16.27 27.19 7.74
N VAL A 784 -15.73 26.47 6.75
CA VAL A 784 -16.17 26.53 5.34
C VAL A 784 -16.93 25.25 4.90
N CYS A 785 -17.23 24.35 5.84
CA CYS A 785 -18.04 23.16 5.64
C CYS A 785 -19.50 23.36 6.07
N TYR A 786 -20.32 22.31 5.99
CA TYR A 786 -21.75 22.38 6.30
C TYR A 786 -22.04 22.78 7.76
N HIS A 787 -21.22 22.31 8.70
CA HIS A 787 -21.34 22.61 10.13
C HIS A 787 -20.51 23.82 10.57
N GLY A 788 -20.17 24.73 9.66
CA GLY A 788 -19.42 25.93 9.99
C GLY A 788 -20.13 26.84 11.00
N HIS A 789 -19.38 27.52 11.86
CA HIS A 789 -19.95 28.37 12.91
C HIS A 789 -20.86 29.50 12.39
N ASN A 790 -20.60 30.00 11.18
CA ASN A 790 -21.41 31.03 10.52
C ASN A 790 -22.64 30.46 9.80
N ALA A 791 -22.74 29.14 9.69
CA ALA A 791 -23.95 28.48 9.21
C ALA A 791 -25.04 28.52 10.28
N SER A 792 -26.30 28.58 9.84
CA SER A 792 -27.43 28.40 10.75
C SER A 792 -27.35 27.02 11.43
N THR A 793 -27.66 26.96 12.72
CA THR A 793 -27.75 25.68 13.44
C THR A 793 -28.80 24.80 12.78
N ARG A 794 -28.40 23.58 12.43
CA ARG A 794 -29.24 22.62 11.70
C ARG A 794 -29.44 21.38 12.54
N TYR A 795 -30.58 20.73 12.34
CA TYR A 795 -30.94 19.45 12.94
C TYR A 795 -31.59 18.60 11.85
N GLY A 796 -31.31 17.30 11.83
CA GLY A 796 -31.90 16.39 10.84
C GLY A 796 -31.13 15.09 10.72
N GLU A 797 -31.71 14.13 10.00
CA GLU A 797 -31.16 12.77 9.89
C GLU A 797 -30.04 12.63 8.85
N HIS A 798 -29.87 13.63 7.96
CA HIS A 798 -28.90 13.62 6.85
C HIS A 798 -27.62 14.44 7.12
N GLN A 799 -27.36 14.78 8.38
CA GLN A 799 -26.10 15.40 8.78
C GLN A 799 -25.51 14.77 10.05
N LEU A 800 -24.19 14.83 10.19
CA LEU A 800 -23.48 14.39 11.38
C LEU A 800 -22.23 15.25 11.65
N LEU A 801 -22.07 15.72 12.89
CA LEU A 801 -20.83 16.34 13.37
C LEU A 801 -20.11 15.37 14.31
N ILE A 802 -18.95 14.87 13.90
CA ILE A 802 -18.13 13.98 14.72
C ILE A 802 -17.46 14.81 15.81
N THR A 803 -17.97 14.70 17.04
CA THR A 803 -17.42 15.46 18.17
C THR A 803 -15.96 15.09 18.39
N GLY A 804 -15.07 16.09 18.34
CA GLY A 804 -13.63 15.90 18.46
C GLY A 804 -12.94 15.41 17.18
N GLY A 805 -13.69 15.03 16.14
CA GLY A 805 -13.15 14.54 14.87
C GLY A 805 -12.34 15.60 14.13
N GLY A 806 -11.19 15.22 13.58
CA GLY A 806 -10.39 16.05 12.67
C GLY A 806 -10.84 15.94 11.22
N HIS A 807 -9.94 16.22 10.28
CA HIS A 807 -10.26 16.36 8.86
C HIS A 807 -10.71 15.02 8.24
N HIS A 808 -12.00 14.94 7.85
CA HIS A 808 -12.68 13.77 7.28
C HIS A 808 -12.27 12.41 7.90
N TRP A 809 -12.25 12.34 9.24
CA TRP A 809 -11.86 11.15 9.99
C TRP A 809 -12.71 9.90 9.70
N ASP A 810 -13.95 10.08 9.27
CA ASP A 810 -14.89 9.06 8.79
C ASP A 810 -14.44 8.36 7.49
N SER A 811 -13.55 8.98 6.71
CA SER A 811 -13.01 8.28 5.51
C SER A 811 -12.12 7.09 5.89
N TYR A 812 -11.49 7.13 7.07
CA TYR A 812 -10.59 6.10 7.56
C TYR A 812 -11.37 5.06 8.33
N GLY A 813 -10.98 3.80 8.21
CA GLY A 813 -11.59 2.70 8.93
C GLY A 813 -10.62 1.57 9.18
N ILE A 814 -11.03 0.67 10.07
CA ILE A 814 -10.42 -0.64 10.26
C ILE A 814 -11.48 -1.71 9.96
N LEU A 815 -11.08 -2.84 9.37
CA LEU A 815 -12.03 -3.88 8.94
C LEU A 815 -13.02 -4.32 10.02
N ASN A 816 -12.55 -4.34 11.27
CA ASN A 816 -13.38 -4.65 12.41
C ASN A 816 -13.99 -3.36 12.96
N ILE A 817 -15.11 -2.93 12.36
CA ILE A 817 -15.87 -1.74 12.79
C ILE A 817 -16.21 -1.79 14.28
N SER A 818 -16.46 -2.97 14.86
CA SER A 818 -16.74 -3.11 16.30
C SER A 818 -15.54 -2.75 17.19
N ALA A 819 -14.31 -2.81 16.67
CA ALA A 819 -13.09 -2.42 17.38
C ALA A 819 -12.74 -0.93 17.24
N GLU A 820 -13.47 -0.17 16.41
CA GLU A 820 -13.27 1.27 16.27
C GLU A 820 -13.69 2.02 17.54
N PRO A 821 -13.07 3.19 17.82
CA PRO A 821 -13.55 4.08 18.86
C PRO A 821 -15.02 4.42 18.68
N ASP A 822 -15.76 4.54 19.78
CA ASP A 822 -17.23 4.67 19.76
C ASP A 822 -17.74 5.79 18.85
N PHE A 823 -17.06 6.94 18.80
CA PHE A 823 -17.47 8.08 18.00
C PHE A 823 -17.26 7.88 16.49
N ILE A 824 -16.20 7.16 16.09
CA ILE A 824 -15.97 6.78 14.68
C ILE A 824 -16.91 5.65 14.28
N ARG A 825 -17.05 4.64 15.13
CA ARG A 825 -17.99 3.54 14.90
C ARG A 825 -19.41 4.07 14.69
N ALA A 826 -19.83 5.05 15.50
CA ALA A 826 -21.13 5.70 15.36
C ALA A 826 -21.27 6.46 14.02
N ALA A 827 -20.19 7.09 13.54
CA ALA A 827 -20.15 7.77 12.24
C ALA A 827 -20.30 6.77 11.08
N HIS A 828 -19.46 5.73 11.01
CA HIS A 828 -19.58 4.71 9.96
C HIS A 828 -20.93 4.00 9.97
N GLN A 829 -21.48 3.71 11.15
CA GLN A 829 -22.83 3.13 11.26
C GLN A 829 -23.90 4.11 10.79
N TRP A 830 -23.72 5.41 11.00
CA TRP A 830 -24.66 6.43 10.50
C TRP A 830 -24.61 6.53 8.98
N GLU A 831 -23.42 6.59 8.38
CA GLU A 831 -23.24 6.60 6.93
C GLU A 831 -23.82 5.35 6.27
N LEU A 832 -23.57 4.17 6.85
CA LEU A 832 -24.14 2.92 6.37
C LEU A 832 -25.67 2.95 6.40
N ARG A 833 -26.29 3.50 7.46
CA ARG A 833 -27.76 3.65 7.53
C ARG A 833 -28.31 4.57 6.44
N GLN A 834 -27.63 5.69 6.14
CA GLN A 834 -28.02 6.57 5.04
C GLN A 834 -28.03 5.79 3.71
N VAL A 835 -26.94 5.09 3.40
CA VAL A 835 -26.79 4.31 2.18
C VAL A 835 -27.83 3.20 2.08
N LEU A 836 -28.05 2.43 3.14
CA LEU A 836 -29.06 1.36 3.15
C LEU A 836 -30.47 1.91 2.91
N THR A 837 -30.79 3.07 3.49
CA THR A 837 -32.09 3.74 3.27
C THR A 837 -32.25 4.14 1.80
N TRP A 838 -31.21 4.73 1.19
CA TRP A 838 -31.23 5.10 -0.22
C TRP A 838 -31.35 3.88 -1.14
N LEU A 839 -30.70 2.76 -0.81
CA LEU A 839 -30.78 1.53 -1.60
C LEU A 839 -32.16 0.84 -1.48
N ASP A 840 -32.81 0.93 -0.32
CA ASP A 840 -34.19 0.49 -0.16
C ASP A 840 -35.15 1.33 -1.01
N GLU A 841 -35.00 2.66 -0.99
CA GLU A 841 -35.75 3.56 -1.89
C GLU A 841 -35.53 3.20 -3.37
N TRP A 842 -34.29 2.84 -3.74
CA TRP A 842 -33.95 2.44 -5.11
C TRP A 842 -34.74 1.20 -5.54
N ASP A 843 -34.78 0.18 -4.67
CA ASP A 843 -35.43 -1.09 -4.96
C ASP A 843 -36.94 -0.93 -5.07
N HIS A 844 -37.54 -0.10 -4.21
CA HIS A 844 -38.96 0.25 -4.30
C HIS A 844 -39.28 1.00 -5.60
N LYS A 845 -38.44 1.95 -6.00
CA LYS A 845 -38.65 2.75 -7.22
C LYS A 845 -38.51 1.92 -8.51
N HIS A 846 -37.64 0.91 -8.51
CA HIS A 846 -37.30 0.12 -9.71
C HIS A 846 -37.82 -1.32 -9.70
N GLY A 847 -38.63 -1.70 -8.71
CA GLY A 847 -39.33 -3.00 -8.68
C GLY A 847 -38.46 -4.20 -8.30
N TYR A 848 -37.36 -4.01 -7.57
CA TYR A 848 -36.45 -5.07 -7.13
C TYR A 848 -36.82 -5.69 -5.77
N GLY A 849 -38.02 -5.41 -5.25
CA GLY A 849 -38.46 -5.55 -3.85
C GLY A 849 -38.54 -6.95 -3.21
N TRP A 850 -37.65 -7.88 -3.54
CA TRP A 850 -37.63 -9.21 -2.89
C TRP A 850 -36.26 -9.90 -2.76
N LYS A 851 -35.13 -9.17 -2.86
CA LYS A 851 -33.79 -9.83 -2.84
C LYS A 851 -32.73 -9.29 -1.88
N ARG A 852 -32.95 -8.19 -1.15
CA ARG A 852 -31.93 -7.62 -0.24
C ARG A 852 -32.18 -7.82 1.26
N ASN A 853 -33.37 -8.30 1.66
CA ASN A 853 -33.77 -8.45 3.08
C ASN A 853 -33.25 -9.73 3.79
N GLU A 854 -32.22 -10.39 3.26
CA GLU A 854 -31.54 -11.51 3.94
C GLU A 854 -30.11 -11.17 4.38
N LEU A 855 -29.75 -9.87 4.39
CA LEU A 855 -28.41 -9.37 4.75
C LEU A 855 -28.31 -8.97 6.22
#